data_AF-A0A7S9S9J3-F1
#
_entry.id   AF-A0A7S9S9J3-F1
#
_cell.length_a   1.000
_cell.length_b   1.000
_cell.length_c   1.000
_cell.angle_alpha   90.00
_cell.angle_beta   90.00
_cell.angle_gamma   90.00
#
_symmetry.space_group_name_H-M   'P 1'
#
loop_
_entity.id
_entity.type
_entity.pdbx_description
1 polymer ?
#
loop_
_entity_poly.entity_id
_entity_poly.type
_entity_poly.pdbx_seq_one_letter_code
_entity_poly.pdbx_strand_id
1 'polypeptide(L)'
;MENSNNNPKNKSVKQIISDIKDHADMADASYSFYEFIDKNEKWSKSDEFYNYKILKKPNPRWVYADNIKQGFINPETESMTAYALCVEARFMKDKEIKKPLQEGEAEPEKVKIDNNIKNFIYIDHKTNEQELFYKPTSLSQRTKTFVNRYELISHQQNTAISGFSYTIFKDTEPTMSSDKPRYIIAFRGTEVGGAELLKDLVLTDVFIAAFAGLPQIISLFTMIGDIKKAIREDSGSDEKTPNFNVSICGHSLGGHLSQVCCLFYKSLNVDELYTYNAPGIGGLAISALHFVFRVVRLIVKLIKFCVHKLLDLFGFTRKVIDKCVDKIYNGSKSTDTLISECKEHKDELDPNLLEESAASCKTIYKDRIPFEIHHCETIKNTVTCEEFDIGNDFNRAIEPTVSVIADLGYKLGLTPNDRINYKNTPRLHLLHIGQLDGNYYKNSHYMTSIIYAIYLYDYLLKEYKNSKKKALSEDISYALTYLDKLSAILVDNIEGNKYKLSDKNENIKDGNQNYISIILGELYHILESLGDEEYQEIIDKYSAESENKLSKVTLVDMLMDLADKQIYARIIDKNDMDDSSNIPLNQIRSLQKMYPLEFIHNENELIKDKTDITKAYTYGSNLTKCYLPKEKEKDSLFIKAKKAQFKNAMFSDNFTSIYIRDNGAKEKFSLDRSSSTAFADTENKQLYIFLNDKDVVDCDEIYNKIEDRLNIEDIRSYTPNVFLNSMPLNTATEQSDYPLYFKKEEDGEESNSNALSFSHQPRDEEKDKGRLSVSYKNSQASILNYSLLNKSLNIDLKPTKKETKESLEKANKRLNLEKKSSTVSAGGTAFANPIIEDDVVVCPHGGHVILKSRAGKSIRSDDQGVILDVDFINSPIVGCSAKNPCTKVAYVPRAALSLKSMNNHYAVMQDLVPACLSNTSSPLRCIKKENRIKLAHSIGSPTSENDNAAVLNPNLNKPVIRLHVKAFASQSDNLLVATYYLFDKKFEDKNGFSKIKLNLDEGRDVEDKNLKALLADNYDDKRYDIKEFKLRYGADKLNLVFVAPKNFSALDKENYKKANSPESGVGFYASLDEFNSSSTDKNKQTYTNVFLTPTGAKSIELEIAKGLDSGYENDINTTSFTMLVS
;
A
#
# COMPACT_ATOMS: atom_id res chain seq x y z
N MET A 1 7.26 -9.88 -42.81
CA MET A 1 7.65 -11.29 -43.04
C MET A 1 9.15 -11.38 -42.94
N GLU A 2 9.70 -12.50 -42.45
CA GLU A 2 11.11 -12.76 -42.02
C GLU A 2 11.34 -12.45 -40.52
N ASN A 3 11.60 -13.38 -39.60
CA ASN A 3 11.79 -14.84 -39.58
C ASN A 3 11.22 -15.34 -38.23
N SER A 4 9.95 -15.76 -38.23
CA SER A 4 9.19 -16.16 -37.02
C SER A 4 9.19 -17.67 -36.78
N ASN A 5 10.34 -18.34 -36.93
CA ASN A 5 10.46 -19.77 -36.69
C ASN A 5 11.65 -20.04 -35.78
N ASN A 6 11.42 -19.94 -34.46
CA ASN A 6 12.19 -20.67 -33.44
C ASN A 6 11.21 -21.03 -32.31
N ASN A 7 10.11 -21.68 -32.66
CA ASN A 7 9.35 -22.51 -31.74
C ASN A 7 9.69 -23.97 -32.09
N PRO A 8 10.84 -24.52 -31.64
CA PRO A 8 11.22 -25.86 -32.04
C PRO A 8 10.40 -26.87 -31.20
N LYS A 9 9.65 -27.74 -31.87
CA LYS A 9 8.99 -28.97 -31.36
C LYS A 9 7.51 -28.93 -30.89
N ASN A 10 6.67 -27.96 -31.29
CA ASN A 10 5.21 -28.04 -31.02
C ASN A 10 4.86 -28.24 -29.52
N LYS A 11 5.68 -27.73 -28.59
CA LYS A 11 5.43 -27.86 -27.15
C LYS A 11 4.26 -26.97 -26.74
N SER A 12 3.38 -27.47 -25.88
CA SER A 12 2.36 -26.63 -25.24
C SER A 12 3.00 -25.74 -24.17
N VAL A 13 2.34 -24.62 -23.82
CA VAL A 13 2.78 -23.74 -22.72
C VAL A 13 3.00 -24.52 -21.42
N LYS A 14 2.08 -25.44 -21.10
CA LYS A 14 2.19 -26.34 -19.94
C LYS A 14 3.48 -27.17 -19.99
N GLN A 15 3.81 -27.71 -21.17
CA GLN A 15 5.04 -28.49 -21.33
C GLN A 15 6.29 -27.61 -21.18
N ILE A 16 6.29 -26.39 -21.73
CA ILE A 16 7.42 -25.46 -21.60
C ILE A 16 7.64 -25.09 -20.13
N ILE A 17 6.58 -24.79 -19.37
CA ILE A 17 6.69 -24.46 -17.95
C ILE A 17 7.18 -25.67 -17.14
N SER A 18 6.70 -26.88 -17.44
CA SER A 18 7.21 -28.11 -16.83
C SER A 18 8.69 -28.33 -17.16
N ASP A 19 9.11 -28.10 -18.41
CA ASP A 19 10.51 -28.22 -18.81
C ASP A 19 11.38 -27.17 -18.07
N ILE A 20 10.91 -25.92 -17.94
CA ILE A 20 11.58 -24.87 -17.16
C ILE A 20 11.69 -25.28 -15.68
N LYS A 21 10.67 -25.89 -15.09
CA LYS A 21 10.70 -26.40 -13.71
C LYS A 21 11.72 -27.52 -13.54
N ASP A 22 11.68 -28.52 -14.42
CA ASP A 22 12.58 -29.68 -14.37
C ASP A 22 14.06 -29.25 -14.48
N HIS A 23 14.38 -28.32 -15.39
CA HIS A 23 15.74 -27.79 -15.52
C HIS A 23 16.14 -26.85 -14.36
N ALA A 24 15.18 -26.25 -13.66
CA ALA A 24 15.45 -25.48 -12.45
C ALA A 24 15.86 -26.42 -11.30
N ASP A 25 15.22 -27.58 -11.19
CA ASP A 25 15.62 -28.63 -10.26
C ASP A 25 17.03 -29.16 -10.58
N MET A 26 17.38 -29.35 -11.85
CA MET A 26 18.74 -29.73 -12.26
C MET A 26 19.77 -28.68 -11.88
N ALA A 27 19.48 -27.41 -12.14
CA ALA A 27 20.35 -26.30 -11.77
C ALA A 27 20.52 -26.21 -10.24
N ASP A 28 19.45 -26.43 -9.46
CA ASP A 28 19.51 -26.44 -7.99
C ASP A 28 20.30 -27.65 -7.46
N ALA A 29 20.05 -28.84 -8.01
CA ALA A 29 20.70 -30.10 -7.65
C ALA A 29 22.19 -30.11 -8.02
N SER A 30 22.63 -29.31 -8.99
CA SER A 30 24.07 -29.14 -9.31
C SER A 30 24.91 -28.62 -8.14
N TYR A 31 24.28 -28.05 -7.10
CA TYR A 31 24.93 -27.61 -5.87
C TYR A 31 25.08 -28.72 -4.81
N SER A 32 24.52 -29.91 -5.03
CA SER A 32 24.69 -31.07 -4.15
C SER A 32 26.14 -31.60 -4.17
N PHE A 33 26.55 -32.20 -3.06
CA PHE A 33 27.87 -32.79 -2.88
C PHE A 33 27.85 -34.29 -3.26
N TYR A 34 27.86 -34.58 -4.55
CA TYR A 34 27.72 -35.95 -5.06
C TYR A 34 28.95 -36.84 -4.86
N GLU A 35 30.11 -36.28 -4.51
CA GLU A 35 31.31 -37.05 -4.19
C GLU A 35 31.11 -38.06 -3.06
N PHE A 36 30.09 -37.83 -2.22
CA PHE A 36 29.71 -38.68 -1.10
C PHE A 36 29.03 -39.98 -1.53
N ILE A 37 28.55 -40.09 -2.77
CA ILE A 37 28.02 -41.35 -3.32
C ILE A 37 29.13 -42.41 -3.43
N ASP A 38 30.32 -41.98 -3.84
CA ASP A 38 31.45 -42.87 -4.11
C ASP A 38 32.46 -42.91 -2.94
N LYS A 39 32.44 -41.92 -2.04
CA LYS A 39 33.49 -41.73 -1.02
C LYS A 39 32.92 -41.38 0.35
N ASN A 40 33.26 -42.18 1.35
CA ASN A 40 33.06 -41.85 2.76
C ASN A 40 34.10 -40.82 3.26
N GLU A 41 33.70 -39.93 4.16
CA GLU A 41 34.64 -38.99 4.80
C GLU A 41 35.62 -39.76 5.70
N LYS A 42 36.91 -39.47 5.52
CA LYS A 42 37.98 -40.02 6.35
C LYS A 42 38.37 -39.04 7.44
N TRP A 43 38.93 -39.55 8.52
CA TRP A 43 39.51 -38.74 9.60
C TRP A 43 40.64 -37.84 9.09
N SER A 44 40.89 -36.72 9.77
CA SER A 44 42.07 -35.91 9.51
C SER A 44 43.34 -36.75 9.71
N LYS A 45 44.46 -36.44 9.02
CA LYS A 45 45.71 -37.22 9.15
C LYS A 45 46.20 -37.37 10.60
N SER A 46 45.93 -36.37 11.46
CA SER A 46 46.23 -36.42 12.89
C SER A 46 45.33 -37.37 13.67
N ASP A 47 44.04 -37.41 13.36
CA ASP A 47 43.06 -38.29 14.01
C ASP A 47 43.17 -39.74 13.50
N GLU A 48 43.55 -39.90 12.23
CA GLU A 48 43.82 -41.18 11.57
C GLU A 48 44.98 -41.92 12.27
N PHE A 49 46.01 -41.21 12.73
CA PHE A 49 47.13 -41.77 13.50
C PHE A 49 46.69 -42.36 14.85
N TYR A 50 45.76 -41.68 15.55
CA TYR A 50 45.23 -42.15 16.84
C TYR A 50 44.35 -43.41 16.67
N ASN A 51 43.48 -43.39 15.65
CA ASN A 51 42.60 -44.53 15.31
C ASN A 51 43.39 -45.76 14.81
N TYR A 52 44.46 -45.57 14.03
CA TYR A 52 45.29 -46.67 13.53
C TYR A 52 46.06 -47.42 14.64
N LYS A 53 46.58 -46.69 15.64
CA LYS A 53 47.46 -47.27 16.66
C LYS A 53 46.72 -48.05 17.73
N ILE A 54 45.46 -47.71 17.99
CA ILE A 54 44.66 -48.31 19.08
C ILE A 54 43.60 -49.30 18.55
N LEU A 55 42.91 -49.01 17.44
CA LEU A 55 41.74 -49.79 16.98
C LEU A 55 42.02 -50.80 15.85
N LYS A 56 43.26 -50.87 15.31
CA LYS A 56 43.75 -51.80 14.26
C LYS A 56 43.01 -51.78 12.90
N LYS A 57 41.85 -51.13 12.75
CA LYS A 57 41.26 -50.66 11.48
C LYS A 57 40.44 -49.38 11.77
N PRO A 58 40.74 -48.22 11.14
CA PRO A 58 39.90 -47.04 11.32
C PRO A 58 38.59 -47.22 10.53
N ASN A 59 37.45 -47.07 11.21
CA ASN A 59 36.18 -46.86 10.54
C ASN A 59 36.16 -45.46 9.88
N PRO A 60 35.41 -45.26 8.78
CA PRO A 60 35.24 -43.93 8.20
C PRO A 60 34.69 -42.96 9.26
N ARG A 61 35.01 -41.66 9.12
CA ARG A 61 34.44 -40.64 10.01
C ARG A 61 32.92 -40.57 9.86
N TRP A 62 32.42 -40.78 8.65
CA TRP A 62 31.00 -40.90 8.31
C TRP A 62 30.79 -41.96 7.23
N VAL A 63 29.78 -42.83 7.37
CA VAL A 63 29.49 -43.90 6.41
C VAL A 63 28.16 -43.64 5.69
N TYR A 64 28.22 -43.38 4.40
CA TYR A 64 27.04 -43.16 3.54
C TYR A 64 27.24 -43.64 2.10
N ALA A 65 28.47 -43.81 1.60
CA ALA A 65 28.74 -44.19 0.22
C ALA A 65 28.20 -45.59 -0.10
N ASP A 66 27.38 -45.66 -1.14
CA ASP A 66 26.72 -46.88 -1.63
C ASP A 66 26.92 -47.11 -3.14
N ASN A 67 27.52 -46.14 -3.86
CA ASN A 67 27.69 -46.13 -5.31
C ASN A 67 26.37 -46.19 -6.12
N ILE A 68 25.22 -45.89 -5.49
CA ILE A 68 23.92 -45.89 -6.15
C ILE A 68 23.64 -44.51 -6.73
N LYS A 69 23.26 -44.47 -8.01
CA LYS A 69 23.13 -43.24 -8.80
C LYS A 69 21.71 -42.94 -9.28
N GLN A 70 20.75 -43.79 -8.91
CA GLN A 70 19.33 -43.62 -9.19
C GLN A 70 18.50 -44.29 -8.09
N GLY A 71 17.37 -43.68 -7.77
CA GLY A 71 16.43 -44.15 -6.75
C GLY A 71 16.79 -43.69 -5.34
N PHE A 72 15.79 -43.67 -4.47
CA PHE A 72 15.93 -43.24 -3.07
C PHE A 72 16.08 -44.39 -2.07
N ILE A 73 15.75 -45.62 -2.45
CA ILE A 73 15.95 -46.83 -1.64
C ILE A 73 17.00 -47.70 -2.30
N ASN A 74 17.96 -48.14 -1.51
CA ASN A 74 18.91 -49.17 -1.89
C ASN A 74 18.17 -50.53 -1.92
N PRO A 75 18.11 -51.23 -3.07
CA PRO A 75 17.38 -52.49 -3.18
C PRO A 75 18.01 -53.64 -2.38
N GLU A 76 19.28 -53.54 -1.98
CA GLU A 76 20.00 -54.57 -1.23
C GLU A 76 19.87 -54.40 0.29
N THR A 77 19.88 -53.16 0.77
CA THR A 77 19.89 -52.85 2.21
C THR A 77 18.58 -52.26 2.71
N GLU A 78 17.65 -51.92 1.81
CA GLU A 78 16.41 -51.16 2.09
C GLU A 78 16.64 -49.80 2.76
N SER A 79 17.89 -49.33 2.80
CA SER A 79 18.27 -48.04 3.37
C SER A 79 18.14 -46.91 2.36
N MET A 80 18.14 -45.66 2.83
CA MET A 80 18.23 -44.50 1.94
C MET A 80 19.51 -44.56 1.10
N THR A 81 19.43 -44.13 -0.15
CA THR A 81 20.62 -43.98 -0.99
C THR A 81 21.40 -42.70 -0.64
N ALA A 82 22.72 -42.75 -0.80
CA ALA A 82 23.58 -41.57 -0.69
C ALA A 82 23.14 -40.47 -1.67
N TYR A 83 22.73 -40.88 -2.88
CA TYR A 83 22.23 -39.97 -3.90
C TYR A 83 21.01 -39.19 -3.45
N ALA A 84 20.01 -39.86 -2.87
CA ALA A 84 18.83 -39.19 -2.31
C ALA A 84 19.17 -38.28 -1.15
N LEU A 85 20.08 -38.67 -0.26
CA LEU A 85 20.51 -37.82 0.85
C LEU A 85 21.26 -36.57 0.36
N CYS A 86 22.09 -36.67 -0.68
CA CYS A 86 22.78 -35.52 -1.27
C CYS A 86 21.81 -34.52 -1.93
N VAL A 87 20.77 -35.03 -2.60
CA VAL A 87 19.72 -34.18 -3.20
C VAL A 87 18.84 -33.57 -2.12
N GLU A 88 18.42 -34.36 -1.13
CA GLU A 88 17.62 -33.87 0.00
C GLU A 88 18.36 -32.79 0.80
N ALA A 89 19.65 -33.00 1.04
CA ALA A 89 20.50 -32.01 1.71
C ALA A 89 20.41 -30.65 1.00
N ARG A 90 20.39 -30.66 -0.34
CA ARG A 90 20.32 -29.45 -1.14
C ARG A 90 18.93 -28.87 -1.21
N PHE A 91 17.94 -29.67 -1.61
CA PHE A 91 16.57 -29.21 -1.79
C PHE A 91 15.99 -28.70 -0.47
N MET A 92 16.20 -29.42 0.63
CA MET A 92 15.71 -29.09 1.96
C MET A 92 16.74 -28.35 2.83
N LYS A 93 17.74 -27.66 2.24
CA LYS A 93 18.83 -27.02 3.00
C LYS A 93 18.37 -26.07 4.10
N ASP A 94 17.19 -25.46 3.94
CA ASP A 94 16.62 -24.51 4.89
C ASP A 94 15.78 -25.14 6.00
N LYS A 95 15.51 -26.46 5.93
CA LYS A 95 14.72 -27.18 6.93
C LYS A 95 15.55 -27.50 8.18
N GLU A 96 14.94 -27.30 9.33
CA GLU A 96 15.48 -27.77 10.62
C GLU A 96 14.95 -29.18 10.92
N ILE A 97 15.83 -30.04 11.38
CA ILE A 97 15.53 -31.41 11.77
C ILE A 97 15.97 -31.63 13.22
N LYS A 98 15.24 -32.50 13.93
CA LYS A 98 15.57 -32.91 15.30
C LYS A 98 16.37 -34.20 15.23
N LYS A 99 17.56 -34.22 15.81
CA LYS A 99 18.32 -35.45 15.98
C LYS A 99 17.68 -36.33 17.06
N PRO A 100 17.99 -37.65 17.07
CA PRO A 100 17.64 -38.52 18.19
C PRO A 100 18.13 -37.94 19.53
N LEU A 101 17.34 -38.11 20.59
CA LEU A 101 17.68 -37.63 21.93
C LEU A 101 18.85 -38.41 22.50
N GLN A 102 19.88 -37.70 22.99
CA GLN A 102 21.00 -38.35 23.66
C GLN A 102 20.68 -38.68 25.12
N GLU A 103 21.25 -39.79 25.60
CA GLU A 103 21.06 -40.20 26.98
C GLU A 103 21.69 -39.17 27.95
N GLY A 104 20.86 -38.53 28.76
CA GLY A 104 21.26 -37.48 29.70
C GLY A 104 20.95 -36.06 29.23
N GLU A 105 20.50 -35.88 27.98
CA GLU A 105 19.96 -34.61 27.49
C GLU A 105 18.46 -34.48 27.78
N ALA A 106 18.00 -33.25 28.03
CA ALA A 106 16.59 -32.97 28.33
C ALA A 106 15.73 -32.82 27.06
N GLU A 107 16.32 -32.38 25.95
CA GLU A 107 15.65 -32.14 24.67
C GLU A 107 16.58 -32.50 23.50
N PRO A 108 16.05 -32.94 22.35
CA PRO A 108 16.86 -33.30 21.19
C PRO A 108 17.52 -32.09 20.52
N GLU A 109 18.74 -32.27 20.02
CA GLU A 109 19.45 -31.26 19.23
C GLU A 109 18.67 -30.92 17.94
N LYS A 110 18.43 -29.63 17.71
CA LYS A 110 17.89 -29.12 16.44
C LYS A 110 19.03 -28.66 15.55
N VAL A 111 19.08 -29.16 14.32
CA VAL A 111 20.10 -28.80 13.33
C VAL A 111 19.45 -28.42 12.01
N LYS A 112 19.97 -27.39 11.34
CA LYS A 112 19.60 -27.05 9.97
C LYS A 112 20.28 -28.02 8.99
N ILE A 113 19.58 -28.51 7.97
CA ILE A 113 20.15 -29.45 6.99
C ILE A 113 21.36 -28.84 6.27
N ASP A 114 21.29 -27.57 5.87
CA ASP A 114 22.42 -26.75 5.41
C ASP A 114 23.27 -27.36 4.29
N ASN A 115 22.63 -28.06 3.33
CA ASN A 115 23.31 -28.75 2.22
C ASN A 115 24.44 -29.69 2.69
N ASN A 116 24.29 -30.29 3.88
CA ASN A 116 25.29 -31.16 4.47
C ASN A 116 24.69 -32.50 4.85
N ILE A 117 25.02 -33.53 4.07
CA ILE A 117 24.55 -34.92 4.25
C ILE A 117 24.82 -35.46 5.67
N LYS A 118 25.85 -34.96 6.36
CA LYS A 118 26.21 -35.39 7.72
C LYS A 118 25.15 -35.06 8.75
N ASN A 119 24.32 -34.05 8.49
CA ASN A 119 23.27 -33.65 9.41
C ASN A 119 22.16 -34.71 9.54
N PHE A 120 22.11 -35.70 8.64
CA PHE A 120 21.23 -36.86 8.72
C PHE A 120 21.79 -38.02 9.55
N ILE A 121 23.02 -37.91 10.05
CA ILE A 121 23.68 -38.97 10.81
C ILE A 121 23.69 -38.61 12.29
N TYR A 122 23.26 -39.57 13.10
CA TYR A 122 23.34 -39.54 14.55
C TYR A 122 24.57 -40.31 15.01
N ILE A 123 25.25 -39.81 16.05
CA ILE A 123 26.34 -40.51 16.73
C ILE A 123 25.94 -40.69 18.19
N ASP A 124 25.94 -41.93 18.66
CA ASP A 124 25.77 -42.22 20.07
C ASP A 124 27.07 -41.90 20.83
N HIS A 125 27.03 -40.97 21.80
CA HIS A 125 28.24 -40.56 22.53
C HIS A 125 28.82 -41.63 23.46
N LYS A 126 28.07 -42.69 23.80
CA LYS A 126 28.54 -43.78 24.64
C LYS A 126 29.18 -44.89 23.82
N THR A 127 28.53 -45.32 22.73
CA THR A 127 29.01 -46.44 21.90
C THR A 127 29.90 -45.97 20.75
N ASN A 128 29.82 -44.69 20.38
CA ASN A 128 30.40 -44.12 19.16
C ASN A 128 29.87 -44.79 17.86
N GLU A 129 28.72 -45.45 17.94
CA GLU A 129 28.05 -46.01 16.76
C GLU A 129 27.36 -44.90 15.97
N GLN A 130 27.36 -45.05 14.64
CA GLN A 130 26.75 -44.11 13.71
C GLN A 130 25.48 -44.71 13.14
N GLU A 131 24.41 -43.92 13.10
CA GLU A 131 23.11 -44.32 12.55
C GLU A 131 22.55 -43.23 11.63
N LEU A 132 22.10 -43.62 10.44
CA LEU A 132 21.27 -42.74 9.61
C LEU A 132 19.87 -42.68 10.21
N PHE A 133 19.54 -41.58 10.88
CA PHE A 133 18.23 -41.43 11.53
C PHE A 133 17.15 -40.90 10.57
N TYR A 134 17.55 -40.36 9.41
CA TYR A 134 16.63 -39.81 8.42
C TYR A 134 15.97 -40.92 7.60
N LYS A 135 14.64 -40.99 7.62
CA LYS A 135 13.87 -42.12 7.08
C LYS A 135 13.31 -41.83 5.68
N PRO A 136 13.04 -42.86 4.84
CA PRO A 136 12.39 -42.68 3.53
C PRO A 136 11.05 -41.95 3.60
N THR A 137 10.31 -42.10 4.70
CA THR A 137 9.06 -41.37 4.97
C THR A 137 9.29 -39.87 5.19
N SER A 138 10.49 -39.47 5.62
CA SER A 138 10.86 -38.08 5.89
C SER A 138 11.31 -37.33 4.64
N LEU A 139 11.71 -38.03 3.56
CA LEU A 139 12.13 -37.40 2.31
C LEU A 139 11.04 -36.54 1.68
N SER A 140 11.45 -35.38 1.18
CA SER A 140 10.64 -34.51 0.35
C SER A 140 10.09 -35.20 -0.91
N GLN A 141 8.90 -34.80 -1.34
CA GLN A 141 8.28 -35.32 -2.56
C GLN A 141 9.06 -34.86 -3.80
N ARG A 142 9.64 -33.66 -3.74
CA ARG A 142 10.58 -33.12 -4.73
C ARG A 142 11.79 -34.04 -4.90
N THR A 143 12.47 -34.43 -3.81
CA THR A 143 13.64 -35.33 -3.89
C THR A 143 13.26 -36.69 -4.44
N LYS A 144 12.17 -37.31 -3.96
CA LYS A 144 11.73 -38.63 -4.43
C LYS A 144 11.49 -38.64 -5.93
N THR A 145 10.75 -37.65 -6.43
CA THR A 145 10.44 -37.50 -7.86
C THR A 145 11.72 -37.31 -8.67
N PHE A 146 12.63 -36.47 -8.17
CA PHE A 146 13.89 -36.19 -8.85
C PHE A 146 14.79 -37.43 -8.97
N VAL A 147 15.13 -38.09 -7.86
CA VAL A 147 16.12 -39.19 -7.89
C VAL A 147 15.59 -40.47 -8.52
N ASN A 148 14.28 -40.65 -8.58
CA ASN A 148 13.69 -41.77 -9.32
C ASN A 148 13.77 -41.55 -10.83
N ARG A 149 13.53 -40.33 -11.31
CA ARG A 149 13.53 -40.02 -12.75
C ARG A 149 14.93 -39.77 -13.30
N TYR A 150 15.79 -39.11 -12.54
CA TYR A 150 17.09 -38.65 -13.02
C TYR A 150 18.21 -39.51 -12.47
N GLU A 151 18.94 -40.17 -13.36
CA GLU A 151 20.13 -40.94 -13.02
C GLU A 151 21.36 -40.02 -13.08
N LEU A 152 22.20 -40.08 -12.04
CA LEU A 152 23.47 -39.36 -12.03
C LEU A 152 24.51 -40.10 -12.89
N ILE A 153 25.00 -39.46 -13.95
CA ILE A 153 26.01 -40.06 -14.84
C ILE A 153 27.43 -39.66 -14.43
N SER A 154 27.64 -38.36 -14.24
CA SER A 154 28.96 -37.81 -13.93
C SER A 154 28.84 -36.53 -13.12
N HIS A 155 29.76 -36.32 -12.20
CA HIS A 155 29.85 -35.10 -11.40
C HIS A 155 31.31 -34.67 -11.28
N GLN A 156 31.55 -33.39 -11.54
CA GLN A 156 32.83 -32.73 -11.29
C GLN A 156 32.65 -31.69 -10.19
N GLN A 157 33.29 -31.97 -9.04
CA GLN A 157 33.35 -31.04 -7.90
C GLN A 157 34.11 -29.76 -8.27
N ASN A 158 33.78 -28.66 -7.58
CA ASN A 158 34.50 -27.40 -7.76
C ASN A 158 35.96 -27.56 -7.26
N THR A 159 36.93 -27.44 -8.15
CA THR A 159 38.35 -27.56 -7.82
C THR A 159 39.05 -26.21 -7.97
N ALA A 160 39.93 -25.89 -7.02
CA ALA A 160 40.70 -24.63 -6.99
C ALA A 160 41.59 -24.40 -8.24
N ILE A 161 41.77 -25.41 -9.10
CA ILE A 161 42.65 -25.38 -10.27
C ILE A 161 41.87 -25.10 -11.57
N SER A 162 40.65 -25.64 -11.72
CA SER A 162 39.88 -25.50 -12.98
C SER A 162 38.82 -24.40 -12.94
N GLY A 163 38.29 -24.07 -11.76
CA GLY A 163 37.22 -23.07 -11.60
C GLY A 163 35.85 -23.46 -12.17
N PHE A 164 35.69 -24.67 -12.71
CA PHE A 164 34.43 -25.15 -13.29
C PHE A 164 33.87 -26.36 -12.53
N SER A 165 32.55 -26.44 -12.42
CA SER A 165 31.83 -27.58 -11.83
C SER A 165 30.58 -27.87 -12.65
N TYR A 166 30.37 -29.15 -12.94
CA TYR A 166 29.23 -29.64 -13.72
C TYR A 166 28.68 -30.93 -13.13
N THR A 167 27.42 -31.20 -13.41
CA THR A 167 26.76 -32.48 -13.16
C THR A 167 25.99 -32.91 -14.39
N ILE A 168 26.08 -34.19 -14.76
CA ILE A 168 25.35 -34.79 -15.88
C ILE A 168 24.29 -35.71 -15.32
N PHE A 169 23.04 -35.43 -15.65
CA PHE A 169 21.90 -36.27 -15.36
C PHE A 169 21.38 -36.91 -16.64
N LYS A 170 20.85 -38.12 -16.54
CA LYS A 170 20.10 -38.78 -17.60
C LYS A 170 18.64 -38.86 -17.21
N ASP A 171 17.77 -38.37 -18.08
CA ASP A 171 16.33 -38.45 -17.90
C ASP A 171 15.85 -39.84 -18.32
N THR A 172 15.41 -40.64 -17.36
CA THR A 172 14.92 -42.00 -17.61
C THR A 172 13.45 -42.05 -18.02
N GLU A 173 12.72 -40.94 -17.85
CA GLU A 173 11.31 -40.79 -18.24
C GLU A 173 11.10 -39.46 -19.00
N PRO A 174 11.70 -39.29 -20.19
CA PRO A 174 11.61 -38.03 -20.92
C PRO A 174 10.17 -37.76 -21.39
N THR A 175 9.70 -36.54 -21.12
CA THR A 175 8.37 -36.05 -21.53
C THR A 175 8.18 -35.91 -23.04
N MET A 176 9.27 -35.86 -23.80
CA MET A 176 9.25 -35.81 -25.26
C MET A 176 9.30 -37.23 -25.84
N SER A 177 8.38 -37.56 -26.75
CA SER A 177 8.37 -38.83 -27.51
C SER A 177 9.58 -38.92 -28.45
N SER A 178 10.75 -39.20 -27.90
CA SER A 178 12.00 -39.41 -28.61
C SER A 178 12.57 -40.75 -28.19
N ASP A 179 12.87 -41.63 -29.15
CA ASP A 179 13.53 -42.91 -28.90
C ASP A 179 15.00 -42.76 -28.45
N LYS A 180 15.51 -41.52 -28.41
CA LYS A 180 16.88 -41.20 -27.99
C LYS A 180 16.96 -40.87 -26.49
N PRO A 181 17.99 -41.38 -25.77
CA PRO A 181 18.26 -40.96 -24.39
C PRO A 181 18.51 -39.45 -24.32
N ARG A 182 18.05 -38.85 -23.22
CA ARG A 182 18.18 -37.42 -22.96
C ARG A 182 19.11 -37.19 -21.77
N TYR A 183 20.12 -36.36 -21.98
CA TYR A 183 21.08 -35.96 -20.96
C TYR A 183 20.91 -34.47 -20.65
N ILE A 184 21.02 -34.11 -19.38
CA ILE A 184 21.00 -32.72 -18.90
C ILE A 184 22.33 -32.41 -18.25
N ILE A 185 23.02 -31.40 -18.77
CA ILE A 185 24.29 -30.89 -18.22
C ILE A 185 23.97 -29.66 -17.37
N ALA A 186 24.11 -29.77 -16.06
CA ALA A 186 23.88 -28.69 -15.12
C ALA A 186 25.21 -28.09 -14.64
N PHE A 187 25.38 -26.78 -14.83
CA PHE A 187 26.54 -26.03 -14.35
C PHE A 187 26.24 -25.35 -13.02
N ARG A 188 27.12 -25.55 -12.05
CA ARG A 188 27.03 -24.92 -10.72
C ARG A 188 27.54 -23.48 -10.78
N GLY A 189 26.81 -22.55 -10.16
CA GLY A 189 27.26 -21.17 -9.95
C GLY A 189 27.93 -20.94 -8.59
N THR A 190 28.11 -19.68 -8.20
CA THR A 190 28.71 -19.31 -6.90
C THR A 190 27.63 -18.79 -5.94
N GLU A 191 27.61 -19.28 -4.70
CA GLU A 191 26.67 -18.83 -3.65
C GLU A 191 27.32 -17.84 -2.67
N VAL A 192 28.04 -16.82 -3.15
CA VAL A 192 28.57 -15.75 -2.27
C VAL A 192 27.47 -14.74 -1.95
N GLY A 193 27.46 -14.19 -0.74
CA GLY A 193 26.51 -13.15 -0.33
C GLY A 193 26.54 -11.94 -1.28
N GLY A 194 25.36 -11.43 -1.66
CA GLY A 194 25.18 -10.50 -2.78
C GLY A 194 26.05 -9.24 -2.81
N ALA A 195 26.60 -8.78 -1.69
CA ALA A 195 27.51 -7.62 -1.64
C ALA A 195 28.96 -7.96 -2.03
N GLU A 196 29.42 -9.20 -1.82
CA GLU A 196 30.73 -9.67 -2.27
C GLU A 196 30.67 -10.17 -3.71
N LEU A 197 29.57 -10.83 -4.09
CA LEU A 197 29.28 -11.20 -5.47
C LEU A 197 29.29 -9.97 -6.40
N LEU A 198 28.73 -8.83 -5.96
CA LEU A 198 28.80 -7.55 -6.67
C LEU A 198 30.23 -7.02 -6.84
N LYS A 199 31.11 -7.19 -5.84
CA LYS A 199 32.50 -6.69 -5.91
C LYS A 199 33.36 -7.55 -6.83
N ASP A 200 33.21 -8.88 -6.77
CA ASP A 200 33.95 -9.81 -7.63
C ASP A 200 33.43 -9.81 -9.07
N LEU A 201 32.12 -9.59 -9.28
CA LEU A 201 31.51 -9.68 -10.61
C LEU A 201 31.50 -8.35 -11.40
N VAL A 202 31.46 -7.18 -10.73
CA VAL A 202 31.16 -5.90 -11.41
C VAL A 202 32.39 -5.12 -11.88
N LEU A 203 33.59 -5.33 -11.34
CA LEU A 203 34.70 -4.41 -11.67
C LEU A 203 35.77 -4.94 -12.61
N THR A 204 35.98 -6.27 -12.80
CA THR A 204 37.06 -6.73 -13.71
C THR A 204 36.95 -8.19 -14.19
N ASP A 205 36.30 -9.12 -13.48
CA ASP A 205 36.63 -10.54 -13.60
C ASP A 205 35.75 -11.45 -14.47
N VAL A 206 34.48 -11.19 -14.82
CA VAL A 206 33.73 -12.18 -15.65
C VAL A 206 34.25 -12.26 -17.10
N PHE A 207 34.52 -11.07 -17.65
CA PHE A 207 35.47 -10.77 -18.73
C PHE A 207 36.71 -11.66 -18.83
N ILE A 208 37.49 -11.47 -17.75
CA ILE A 208 38.92 -11.62 -17.69
C ILE A 208 39.20 -12.93 -16.96
N ALA A 209 38.64 -13.24 -15.80
CA ALA A 209 38.82 -14.54 -15.16
C ALA A 209 38.35 -15.76 -16.00
N ALA A 210 37.36 -15.65 -16.89
CA ALA A 210 36.95 -16.78 -17.76
C ALA A 210 37.87 -17.00 -18.98
N PHE A 211 38.57 -15.96 -19.47
CA PHE A 211 39.37 -16.03 -20.72
C PHE A 211 40.69 -15.21 -20.71
N ALA A 212 41.16 -14.75 -19.55
CA ALA A 212 42.39 -13.95 -19.36
C ALA A 212 43.65 -14.73 -19.71
N GLY A 213 43.57 -16.06 -19.68
CA GLY A 213 44.69 -16.94 -19.90
C GLY A 213 44.33 -18.14 -20.76
N LEU A 214 45.36 -18.66 -21.43
CA LEU A 214 45.33 -19.96 -22.08
C LEU A 214 44.92 -21.11 -21.14
N PRO A 215 45.30 -21.11 -19.83
CA PRO A 215 44.88 -22.16 -18.89
C PRO A 215 43.37 -22.30 -18.72
N GLN A 216 42.61 -21.20 -18.73
CA GLN A 216 41.15 -21.26 -18.61
C GLN A 216 40.48 -21.86 -19.86
N ILE A 217 41.03 -21.58 -21.04
CA ILE A 217 40.59 -22.21 -22.29
C ILE A 217 40.85 -23.72 -22.24
N ILE A 218 42.01 -24.13 -21.74
CA ILE A 218 42.37 -25.54 -21.59
C ILE A 218 41.44 -26.23 -20.60
N SER A 219 41.19 -25.63 -19.44
CA SER A 219 40.26 -26.18 -18.44
C SER A 219 38.84 -26.35 -19.00
N LEU A 220 38.36 -25.38 -19.76
CA LEU A 220 37.06 -25.46 -20.44
C LEU A 220 37.03 -26.62 -21.46
N PHE A 221 38.08 -26.78 -22.25
CA PHE A 221 38.20 -27.84 -23.25
C PHE A 221 38.28 -29.23 -22.62
N THR A 222 39.07 -29.40 -21.56
CA THR A 222 39.15 -30.64 -20.80
C THR A 222 37.79 -31.02 -20.24
N MET A 223 37.10 -30.07 -19.59
CA MET A 223 35.76 -30.27 -19.05
C MET A 223 34.76 -30.73 -20.11
N ILE A 224 34.75 -30.08 -21.28
CA ILE A 224 33.85 -30.47 -22.37
C ILE A 224 34.22 -31.86 -22.93
N GLY A 225 35.51 -32.16 -23.03
CA GLY A 225 36.00 -33.50 -23.41
C GLY A 225 35.49 -34.58 -22.46
N ASP A 226 35.57 -34.33 -21.15
CA ASP A 226 35.09 -35.24 -20.11
C ASP A 226 33.57 -35.41 -20.16
N ILE A 227 32.81 -34.33 -20.35
CA ILE A 227 31.35 -34.37 -20.54
C ILE A 227 30.98 -35.24 -21.74
N LYS A 228 31.61 -34.97 -22.89
CA LYS A 228 31.36 -35.69 -24.14
C LYS A 228 31.71 -37.17 -24.01
N LYS A 229 32.80 -37.48 -23.31
CA LYS A 229 33.21 -38.85 -23.02
C LYS A 229 32.19 -39.57 -22.15
N ALA A 230 31.78 -38.96 -21.03
CA ALA A 230 30.82 -39.55 -20.10
C ALA A 230 29.47 -39.87 -20.77
N ILE A 231 28.92 -38.92 -21.55
CA ILE A 231 27.65 -39.14 -22.26
C ILE A 231 27.79 -40.25 -23.31
N ARG A 232 28.92 -40.35 -24.00
CA ARG A 232 29.14 -41.40 -25.02
C ARG A 232 29.31 -42.77 -24.42
N GLU A 233 30.07 -42.88 -23.33
CA GLU A 233 30.28 -44.13 -22.62
C GLU A 233 28.95 -44.68 -22.09
N ASP A 234 28.07 -43.82 -21.56
CA ASP A 234 26.72 -44.23 -21.13
C ASP A 234 25.76 -44.54 -22.29
N SER A 235 25.71 -43.67 -23.31
CA SER A 235 24.77 -43.83 -24.44
C SER A 235 25.17 -44.92 -25.44
N GLY A 236 26.42 -45.39 -25.40
CA GLY A 236 26.97 -46.31 -26.41
C GLY A 236 27.05 -45.72 -27.82
N SER A 237 27.03 -44.39 -27.97
CA SER A 237 26.93 -43.71 -29.26
C SER A 237 28.27 -43.50 -29.97
N ASP A 238 28.26 -43.59 -31.31
CA ASP A 238 29.44 -43.34 -32.17
C ASP A 238 29.79 -41.85 -32.22
N GLU A 239 31.08 -41.56 -32.43
CA GLU A 239 31.61 -40.20 -32.49
C GLU A 239 31.01 -39.32 -33.59
N LYS A 240 30.61 -39.90 -34.71
CA LYS A 240 30.14 -39.19 -35.90
C LYS A 240 28.62 -39.09 -35.99
N THR A 241 27.89 -39.96 -35.28
CA THR A 241 26.42 -40.00 -35.31
C THR A 241 25.87 -40.08 -33.88
N PRO A 242 25.79 -38.94 -33.17
CA PRO A 242 25.19 -38.88 -31.85
C PRO A 242 23.74 -39.37 -31.88
N ASN A 243 23.43 -40.37 -31.06
CA ASN A 243 22.06 -40.88 -30.89
C ASN A 243 21.51 -40.53 -29.51
N PHE A 244 21.70 -39.28 -29.09
CA PHE A 244 21.24 -38.76 -27.81
C PHE A 244 20.84 -37.28 -27.97
N ASN A 245 20.02 -36.80 -27.04
CA ASN A 245 19.62 -35.40 -26.93
C ASN A 245 20.30 -34.77 -25.71
N VAL A 246 20.66 -33.49 -25.81
CA VAL A 246 21.36 -32.77 -24.72
C VAL A 246 20.65 -31.47 -24.41
N SER A 247 20.27 -31.29 -23.15
CA SER A 247 19.89 -29.99 -22.61
C SER A 247 20.99 -29.46 -21.70
N ILE A 248 21.17 -28.15 -21.65
CA ILE A 248 22.13 -27.51 -20.74
C ILE A 248 21.39 -26.52 -19.84
N CYS A 249 21.70 -26.52 -18.54
CA CYS A 249 21.12 -25.58 -17.61
C CYS A 249 22.10 -25.03 -16.57
N GLY A 250 21.81 -23.86 -16.02
CA GLY A 250 22.59 -23.31 -14.91
C GLY A 250 21.99 -22.05 -14.29
N HIS A 251 22.33 -21.83 -13.02
CA HIS A 251 21.94 -20.66 -12.23
C HIS A 251 23.11 -19.70 -12.02
N SER A 252 22.84 -18.40 -12.02
CA SER A 252 23.85 -17.38 -11.73
C SER A 252 25.08 -17.55 -12.65
N LEU A 253 26.29 -17.60 -12.11
CA LEU A 253 27.52 -17.89 -12.86
C LEU A 253 27.44 -19.21 -13.66
N GLY A 254 26.78 -20.24 -13.13
CA GLY A 254 26.55 -21.50 -13.84
C GLY A 254 25.69 -21.32 -15.10
N GLY A 255 24.74 -20.37 -15.09
CA GLY A 255 23.97 -20.01 -16.28
C GLY A 255 24.78 -19.23 -17.32
N HIS A 256 25.78 -18.44 -16.89
CA HIS A 256 26.76 -17.85 -17.80
C HIS A 256 27.66 -18.92 -18.43
N LEU A 257 28.15 -19.87 -17.62
CA LEU A 257 28.93 -21.02 -18.11
C LEU A 257 28.14 -21.89 -19.09
N SER A 258 26.84 -22.07 -18.85
CA SER A 258 25.94 -22.79 -19.75
C SER A 258 25.86 -22.12 -21.13
N GLN A 259 25.72 -20.80 -21.15
CA GLN A 259 25.73 -20.01 -22.39
C GLN A 259 27.09 -20.12 -23.10
N VAL A 260 28.20 -19.99 -22.35
CA VAL A 260 29.57 -20.17 -22.84
C VAL A 260 29.76 -21.56 -23.45
N CYS A 261 29.34 -22.62 -22.78
CA CYS A 261 29.42 -23.99 -23.28
C CYS A 261 28.68 -24.14 -24.62
N CYS A 262 27.48 -23.59 -24.73
CA CYS A 262 26.70 -23.58 -25.97
C CYS A 262 27.38 -22.79 -27.10
N LEU A 263 28.13 -21.73 -26.80
CA LEU A 263 28.88 -20.96 -27.80
C LEU A 263 30.05 -21.73 -28.40
N PHE A 264 30.73 -22.55 -27.61
CA PHE A 264 32.03 -23.09 -27.98
C PHE A 264 32.00 -24.51 -28.51
N TYR A 265 30.85 -25.21 -28.47
CA TYR A 265 30.86 -26.63 -28.81
C TYR A 265 29.62 -27.13 -29.53
N LYS A 266 29.75 -27.30 -30.86
CA LYS A 266 28.68 -27.82 -31.71
C LYS A 266 28.49 -29.33 -31.53
N SER A 267 29.56 -30.06 -31.23
CA SER A 267 29.58 -31.52 -31.13
C SER A 267 28.97 -32.07 -29.85
N LEU A 268 28.60 -31.22 -28.89
CA LEU A 268 27.72 -31.59 -27.79
C LEU A 268 26.27 -31.82 -28.26
N ASN A 269 25.90 -31.37 -29.46
CA ASN A 269 24.57 -31.53 -30.03
C ASN A 269 23.45 -31.05 -29.08
N VAL A 270 23.63 -29.84 -28.52
CA VAL A 270 22.67 -29.21 -27.60
C VAL A 270 21.35 -28.94 -28.33
N ASP A 271 20.25 -29.39 -27.74
CA ASP A 271 18.87 -29.18 -28.19
C ASP A 271 18.23 -27.96 -27.53
N GLU A 272 18.52 -27.73 -26.24
CA GLU A 272 17.83 -26.76 -25.39
C GLU A 272 18.78 -26.15 -24.34
N LEU A 273 18.65 -24.85 -24.09
CA LEU A 273 19.41 -24.09 -23.09
C LEU A 273 18.48 -23.40 -22.11
N TYR A 274 18.67 -23.64 -20.82
CA TYR A 274 17.92 -23.02 -19.73
C TYR A 274 18.86 -22.24 -18.81
N THR A 275 18.55 -20.98 -18.51
CA THR A 275 19.38 -20.20 -17.58
C THR A 275 18.52 -19.48 -16.56
N TYR A 276 18.98 -19.40 -15.31
CA TYR A 276 18.22 -18.82 -14.21
C TYR A 276 19.02 -17.69 -13.55
N ASN A 277 18.48 -16.46 -13.56
CA ASN A 277 19.15 -15.25 -13.01
C ASN A 277 20.62 -15.13 -13.46
N ALA A 278 20.87 -15.41 -14.74
CA ALA A 278 22.23 -15.60 -15.25
C ALA A 278 22.78 -14.30 -15.88
N PRO A 279 24.06 -13.96 -15.67
CA PRO A 279 24.69 -12.86 -16.39
C PRO A 279 24.73 -13.14 -17.90
N GLY A 280 24.70 -12.06 -18.68
CA GLY A 280 24.98 -12.14 -20.11
C GLY A 280 26.45 -12.38 -20.43
N ILE A 281 26.74 -12.48 -21.73
CA ILE A 281 28.05 -12.77 -22.31
C ILE A 281 28.71 -11.49 -22.85
N GLY A 282 28.35 -10.28 -22.39
CA GLY A 282 29.01 -9.03 -22.78
C GLY A 282 28.86 -8.63 -24.27
N GLY A 283 28.38 -7.41 -24.56
CA GLY A 283 28.08 -6.97 -25.95
C GLY A 283 29.25 -6.86 -26.93
N LEU A 284 30.49 -7.03 -26.46
CA LEU A 284 31.69 -6.99 -27.29
C LEU A 284 32.37 -8.36 -27.47
N ALA A 285 31.88 -9.42 -26.81
CA ALA A 285 32.69 -10.63 -26.63
C ALA A 285 32.63 -11.65 -27.78
N ILE A 286 31.48 -11.96 -28.39
CA ILE A 286 31.40 -13.06 -29.38
C ILE A 286 32.31 -12.83 -30.60
N SER A 287 32.35 -11.58 -31.10
CA SER A 287 33.20 -11.21 -32.24
C SER A 287 34.70 -11.23 -31.89
N ALA A 288 35.05 -10.82 -30.66
CA ALA A 288 36.40 -10.87 -30.13
C ALA A 288 36.85 -12.32 -29.89
N LEU A 289 36.01 -13.16 -29.28
CA LEU A 289 36.24 -14.58 -29.01
C LEU A 289 36.46 -15.38 -30.29
N HIS A 290 35.61 -15.16 -31.32
CA HIS A 290 35.83 -15.75 -32.64
C HIS A 290 37.23 -15.41 -33.20
N PHE A 291 37.72 -14.19 -32.94
CA PHE A 291 39.04 -13.77 -33.35
C PHE A 291 40.16 -14.38 -32.48
N VAL A 292 39.96 -14.45 -31.15
CA VAL A 292 40.88 -15.09 -30.20
C VAL A 292 41.19 -16.53 -30.62
N PHE A 293 40.17 -17.36 -30.81
CA PHE A 293 40.37 -18.76 -31.17
C PHE A 293 41.08 -18.92 -32.51
N ARG A 294 40.84 -18.02 -33.47
CA ARG A 294 41.56 -18.01 -34.75
C ARG A 294 43.04 -17.67 -34.59
N VAL A 295 43.37 -16.67 -33.77
CA VAL A 295 44.77 -16.27 -33.50
C VAL A 295 45.49 -17.36 -32.73
N VAL A 296 44.91 -17.86 -31.64
CA VAL A 296 45.48 -18.95 -30.83
C VAL A 296 45.71 -20.19 -31.70
N ARG A 297 44.71 -20.58 -32.52
CA ARG A 297 44.87 -21.69 -33.49
C ARG A 297 46.03 -21.45 -34.46
N LEU A 298 46.14 -20.25 -35.03
CA LEU A 298 47.21 -19.93 -35.98
C LEU A 298 48.58 -20.02 -35.31
N ILE A 299 48.72 -19.50 -34.08
CA ILE A 299 49.93 -19.61 -33.26
C ILE A 299 50.25 -21.07 -32.93
N VAL A 300 49.29 -21.87 -32.45
CA VAL A 300 49.47 -23.29 -32.14
C VAL A 300 49.87 -24.10 -33.38
N LYS A 301 49.25 -23.84 -34.54
CA LYS A 301 49.65 -24.49 -35.81
C LYS A 301 51.06 -24.09 -36.23
N LEU A 302 51.44 -22.82 -36.10
CA LEU A 302 52.81 -22.37 -36.38
C LEU A 302 53.86 -23.04 -35.48
N ILE A 303 53.53 -23.24 -34.20
CA ILE A 303 54.38 -23.93 -33.22
C ILE A 303 54.47 -25.43 -33.52
N LYS A 304 53.32 -26.12 -33.68
CA LYS A 304 53.27 -27.59 -33.92
C LYS A 304 53.91 -28.00 -35.24
N PHE A 305 53.75 -27.21 -36.30
CA PHE A 305 54.29 -27.55 -37.62
C PHE A 305 55.68 -26.96 -37.90
N CYS A 306 56.26 -26.15 -37.00
CA CYS A 306 57.58 -25.51 -37.17
C CYS A 306 57.74 -24.73 -38.51
N VAL A 307 56.67 -24.14 -39.03
CA VAL A 307 56.69 -23.47 -40.35
C VAL A 307 56.75 -21.95 -40.20
N HIS A 308 57.95 -21.36 -40.24
CA HIS A 308 58.11 -19.90 -40.33
C HIS A 308 57.50 -19.28 -41.60
N LYS A 309 57.36 -20.06 -42.69
CA LYS A 309 56.81 -19.61 -43.98
C LYS A 309 55.29 -19.38 -44.03
N LEU A 310 54.53 -19.78 -43.00
CA LEU A 310 53.07 -19.74 -43.02
C LEU A 310 52.50 -18.33 -42.72
N LEU A 311 53.27 -17.46 -42.05
CA LEU A 311 52.89 -16.05 -41.82
C LEU A 311 52.90 -15.24 -43.13
N ASP A 312 53.83 -15.53 -44.04
CA ASP A 312 53.92 -14.88 -45.35
C ASP A 312 52.86 -15.41 -46.34
N LEU A 313 52.44 -16.68 -46.22
CA LEU A 313 51.51 -17.33 -47.16
C LEU A 313 50.04 -16.87 -46.99
N PHE A 314 49.66 -16.41 -45.80
CA PHE A 314 48.29 -15.95 -45.49
C PHE A 314 48.15 -14.42 -45.42
N GLY A 315 49.22 -13.65 -45.72
CA GLY A 315 49.18 -12.18 -45.75
C GLY A 315 48.94 -11.50 -44.39
N PHE A 316 49.02 -12.23 -43.29
CA PHE A 316 48.91 -11.66 -41.94
C PHE A 316 50.26 -11.09 -41.51
N THR A 317 50.45 -9.78 -41.66
CA THR A 317 51.62 -9.11 -41.08
C THR A 317 51.57 -9.19 -39.55
N ARG A 318 52.72 -9.29 -38.88
CA ARG A 318 52.83 -9.27 -37.41
C ARG A 318 52.03 -8.13 -36.76
N LYS A 319 51.98 -6.97 -37.43
CA LYS A 319 51.16 -5.81 -37.05
C LYS A 319 49.65 -6.09 -36.95
N VAL A 320 49.10 -6.97 -37.78
CA VAL A 320 47.67 -7.35 -37.73
C VAL A 320 47.41 -8.24 -36.51
N ILE A 321 48.32 -9.17 -36.20
CA ILE A 321 48.23 -10.00 -35.00
C ILE A 321 48.34 -9.11 -33.75
N ASP A 322 49.32 -8.20 -33.72
CA ASP A 322 49.52 -7.27 -32.61
C ASP A 322 48.29 -6.38 -32.36
N LYS A 323 47.71 -5.78 -33.42
CA LYS A 323 46.48 -4.99 -33.30
C LYS A 323 45.32 -5.78 -32.72
N CYS A 324 45.24 -7.06 -33.05
CA CYS A 324 44.14 -7.88 -32.59
C CYS A 324 44.32 -8.40 -31.16
N VAL A 325 45.54 -8.81 -30.79
CA VAL A 325 45.87 -9.14 -29.40
C VAL A 325 45.63 -7.92 -28.51
N ASP A 326 46.07 -6.74 -28.94
CA ASP A 326 45.84 -5.48 -28.23
C ASP A 326 44.34 -5.16 -28.08
N LYS A 327 43.54 -5.34 -29.14
CA LYS A 327 42.08 -5.13 -29.11
C LYS A 327 41.32 -6.16 -28.25
N ILE A 328 41.83 -7.38 -28.14
CA ILE A 328 41.23 -8.46 -27.33
C ILE A 328 41.53 -8.25 -25.85
N TYR A 329 42.81 -8.06 -25.54
CA TYR A 329 43.30 -7.97 -24.17
C TYR A 329 43.33 -6.54 -23.65
N ASN A 330 42.91 -5.56 -24.45
CA ASN A 330 42.87 -4.15 -24.10
C ASN A 330 44.22 -3.65 -23.53
N GLY A 331 45.33 -4.08 -24.15
CA GLY A 331 46.70 -3.79 -23.72
C GLY A 331 47.24 -4.60 -22.53
N SER A 332 46.44 -5.44 -21.87
CA SER A 332 46.87 -6.25 -20.71
C SER A 332 47.81 -7.40 -21.04
N LYS A 333 47.92 -7.79 -22.32
CA LYS A 333 48.74 -8.92 -22.76
C LYS A 333 49.39 -8.65 -24.11
N SER A 334 50.69 -8.95 -24.24
CA SER A 334 51.43 -8.80 -25.50
C SER A 334 51.32 -10.05 -26.38
N THR A 335 51.50 -9.87 -27.69
CA THR A 335 51.54 -10.99 -28.64
C THR A 335 52.65 -11.99 -28.32
N ASP A 336 53.81 -11.53 -27.86
CA ASP A 336 54.92 -12.42 -27.51
C ASP A 336 54.64 -13.23 -26.25
N THR A 337 53.97 -12.62 -25.26
CA THR A 337 53.48 -13.33 -24.06
C THR A 337 52.50 -14.44 -24.46
N LEU A 338 51.53 -14.15 -25.33
CA LEU A 338 50.58 -15.14 -25.84
C LEU A 338 51.26 -16.28 -26.60
N ILE A 339 52.26 -15.97 -27.43
CA ILE A 339 53.04 -16.99 -28.16
C ILE A 339 53.83 -17.87 -27.19
N SER A 340 54.42 -17.29 -26.13
CA SER A 340 55.16 -18.04 -25.11
C SER A 340 54.26 -19.04 -24.39
N GLU A 341 53.09 -18.61 -23.93
CA GLU A 341 52.11 -19.49 -23.27
C GLU A 341 51.61 -20.59 -24.22
N CYS A 342 51.36 -20.26 -25.50
CA CYS A 342 50.97 -21.26 -26.51
C CYS A 342 52.07 -22.30 -26.76
N LYS A 343 53.35 -21.95 -26.56
CA LYS A 343 54.46 -22.91 -26.65
C LYS A 343 54.52 -23.80 -25.42
N GLU A 344 54.25 -23.24 -24.24
CA GLU A 344 54.23 -23.95 -22.96
C GLU A 344 53.12 -25.01 -22.93
N HIS A 345 51.90 -24.64 -23.34
CA HIS A 345 50.74 -25.54 -23.33
C HIS A 345 50.38 -26.12 -24.72
N LYS A 346 51.36 -26.24 -25.62
CA LYS A 346 51.11 -26.67 -27.01
C LYS A 346 50.39 -28.02 -27.11
N ASP A 347 50.66 -28.93 -26.16
CA ASP A 347 50.16 -30.31 -26.19
C ASP A 347 48.75 -30.42 -25.57
N GLU A 348 48.37 -29.44 -24.73
CA GLU A 348 47.04 -29.35 -24.10
C GLU A 348 46.01 -28.64 -24.99
N LEU A 349 46.46 -27.85 -25.97
CA LEU A 349 45.59 -27.17 -26.93
C LEU A 349 45.30 -28.03 -28.16
N ASP A 350 44.05 -28.48 -28.27
CA ASP A 350 43.52 -29.19 -29.44
C ASP A 350 43.16 -28.20 -30.58
N PRO A 351 43.87 -28.24 -31.73
CA PRO A 351 43.60 -27.39 -32.88
C PRO A 351 42.22 -27.61 -33.53
N ASN A 352 41.66 -28.83 -33.45
CA ASN A 352 40.35 -29.14 -33.99
C ASN A 352 39.25 -28.50 -33.14
N LEU A 353 39.44 -28.51 -31.82
CA LEU A 353 38.54 -27.88 -30.86
C LEU A 353 38.49 -26.37 -30.99
N LEU A 354 39.65 -25.75 -31.18
CA LEU A 354 39.76 -24.32 -31.48
C LEU A 354 39.05 -23.97 -32.79
N GLU A 355 39.11 -24.85 -33.80
CA GLU A 355 38.43 -24.66 -35.08
C GLU A 355 36.90 -24.82 -34.96
N GLU A 356 36.44 -25.84 -34.23
CA GLU A 356 35.03 -26.05 -33.93
C GLU A 356 34.45 -24.87 -33.14
N SER A 357 35.14 -24.43 -32.08
CA SER A 357 34.77 -23.28 -31.25
C SER A 357 34.61 -22.01 -32.09
N ALA A 358 35.57 -21.73 -32.98
CA ALA A 358 35.50 -20.60 -33.89
C ALA A 358 34.33 -20.72 -34.89
N ALA A 359 34.05 -21.91 -35.41
CA ALA A 359 32.93 -22.13 -36.32
C ALA A 359 31.57 -21.95 -35.63
N SER A 360 31.43 -22.43 -34.39
CA SER A 360 30.24 -22.25 -33.55
C SER A 360 29.98 -20.77 -33.26
N CYS A 361 31.00 -20.03 -32.81
CA CYS A 361 30.92 -18.58 -32.58
C CYS A 361 30.43 -17.83 -33.83
N LYS A 362 30.96 -18.18 -35.01
CA LYS A 362 30.56 -17.54 -36.27
C LYS A 362 29.11 -17.84 -36.66
N THR A 363 28.61 -19.04 -36.36
CA THR A 363 27.24 -19.46 -36.68
C THR A 363 26.24 -18.71 -35.80
N ILE A 364 26.53 -18.67 -34.51
CA ILE A 364 25.72 -17.97 -33.50
C ILE A 364 25.76 -16.46 -33.71
N TYR A 365 26.93 -15.89 -34.04
CA TYR A 365 27.08 -14.47 -34.38
C TYR A 365 26.18 -14.02 -35.54
N LYS A 366 25.75 -14.93 -36.42
CA LYS A 366 24.83 -14.63 -37.52
C LYS A 366 23.36 -14.81 -37.15
N ASP A 367 23.04 -14.85 -35.85
CA ASP A 367 21.71 -15.14 -35.28
C ASP A 367 21.09 -16.46 -35.77
N ARG A 368 21.94 -17.43 -36.16
CA ARG A 368 21.50 -18.78 -36.55
C ARG A 368 21.68 -19.74 -35.37
N ILE A 369 20.86 -19.57 -34.35
CA ILE A 369 20.86 -20.40 -33.15
C ILE A 369 20.12 -21.72 -33.45
N PRO A 370 20.80 -22.89 -33.38
CA PRO A 370 20.24 -24.16 -33.80
C PRO A 370 19.48 -24.92 -32.69
N PHE A 371 19.28 -24.31 -31.52
CA PHE A 371 18.65 -24.91 -30.34
C PHE A 371 17.66 -23.95 -29.66
N GLU A 372 16.79 -24.51 -28.82
CA GLU A 372 15.81 -23.75 -28.02
C GLU A 372 16.49 -23.03 -26.86
N ILE A 373 16.00 -21.83 -26.48
CA ILE A 373 16.61 -21.04 -25.40
C ILE A 373 15.50 -20.50 -24.48
N HIS A 374 15.67 -20.71 -23.18
CA HIS A 374 14.81 -20.20 -22.12
C HIS A 374 15.67 -19.50 -21.05
N HIS A 375 15.64 -18.17 -21.03
CA HIS A 375 16.23 -17.36 -19.97
C HIS A 375 15.16 -16.99 -18.96
N CYS A 376 15.26 -17.48 -17.74
CA CYS A 376 14.33 -17.19 -16.65
C CYS A 376 14.93 -16.20 -15.66
N GLU A 377 14.23 -15.09 -15.40
CA GLU A 377 14.67 -13.99 -14.57
C GLU A 377 13.60 -13.60 -13.55
N THR A 378 14.01 -13.21 -12.35
CA THR A 378 13.07 -12.76 -11.32
C THR A 378 12.87 -11.24 -11.35
N ILE A 379 11.60 -10.81 -11.25
CA ILE A 379 11.21 -9.40 -11.31
C ILE A 379 10.47 -8.95 -10.05
N LYS A 380 10.59 -7.65 -9.75
CA LYS A 380 9.96 -7.01 -8.59
C LYS A 380 8.53 -6.57 -8.86
N ASN A 381 8.29 -5.96 -10.01
CA ASN A 381 6.98 -5.46 -10.40
C ASN A 381 6.52 -6.24 -11.61
N THR A 382 5.21 -6.44 -11.74
CA THR A 382 4.63 -7.04 -12.95
C THR A 382 4.85 -6.13 -14.16
N VAL A 383 5.02 -6.74 -15.34
CA VAL A 383 5.17 -6.01 -16.61
C VAL A 383 3.77 -5.81 -17.19
N THR A 384 3.38 -4.56 -17.45
CA THR A 384 2.09 -4.24 -18.08
C THR A 384 2.13 -4.58 -19.57
N CYS A 385 0.99 -4.99 -20.14
CA CYS A 385 0.88 -5.37 -21.56
C CYS A 385 0.88 -4.18 -22.53
N GLU A 386 0.84 -2.94 -22.04
CA GLU A 386 0.80 -1.72 -22.86
C GLU A 386 2.20 -1.13 -23.08
N GLU A 387 2.40 -0.51 -24.25
CA GLU A 387 3.66 0.10 -24.65
C GLU A 387 4.14 1.12 -23.61
N PHE A 388 5.39 0.97 -23.18
CA PHE A 388 6.11 1.90 -22.31
C PHE A 388 6.01 3.34 -22.84
N ASP A 389 5.30 4.22 -22.13
CA ASP A 389 5.37 5.67 -22.34
C ASP A 389 6.44 6.26 -21.41
N ILE A 390 7.58 6.61 -22.00
CA ILE A 390 8.83 7.02 -21.33
C ILE A 390 8.62 8.28 -20.45
N GLY A 391 7.55 9.04 -20.67
CA GLY A 391 7.32 10.36 -20.05
C GLY A 391 6.80 10.36 -18.59
N ASN A 392 5.97 9.40 -18.18
CA ASN A 392 5.31 9.42 -16.86
C ASN A 392 5.93 8.47 -15.83
N ASP A 393 6.74 7.52 -16.26
CA ASP A 393 7.17 6.37 -15.44
C ASP A 393 8.67 6.39 -15.10
N PHE A 394 9.27 7.58 -14.94
CA PHE A 394 10.66 7.70 -14.49
C PHE A 394 10.92 7.09 -13.09
N ASN A 395 9.87 6.99 -12.26
CA ASN A 395 9.92 6.29 -10.97
C ASN A 395 9.77 4.75 -11.09
N ARG A 396 9.31 4.24 -12.24
CA ARG A 396 9.29 2.80 -12.59
C ARG A 396 10.46 2.39 -13.49
N ALA A 397 11.15 3.35 -14.10
CA ALA A 397 12.29 3.17 -15.00
C ALA A 397 13.61 2.75 -14.31
N ILE A 398 13.56 2.31 -13.05
CA ILE A 398 14.70 1.70 -12.37
C ILE A 398 14.34 0.24 -12.01
N GLU A 399 14.77 -0.63 -12.95
CA GLU A 399 15.10 -2.06 -12.85
C GLU A 399 13.98 -3.12 -12.88
N PRO A 400 13.92 -3.91 -13.97
CA PRO A 400 13.27 -5.22 -13.96
C PRO A 400 14.19 -6.36 -13.51
N THR A 401 15.45 -6.12 -13.18
CA THR A 401 16.29 -7.06 -12.42
C THR A 401 17.19 -6.30 -11.47
N VAL A 402 16.92 -6.34 -10.16
CA VAL A 402 17.90 -5.85 -9.16
C VAL A 402 18.83 -6.99 -8.70
N SER A 403 18.75 -8.16 -9.35
CA SER A 403 19.94 -8.99 -9.51
C SER A 403 20.85 -8.25 -10.49
N VAL A 404 21.70 -7.37 -9.96
CA VAL A 404 22.70 -6.56 -10.70
C VAL A 404 23.56 -7.40 -11.68
N ILE A 405 23.50 -8.71 -11.53
CA ILE A 405 24.25 -9.74 -12.25
C ILE A 405 23.62 -10.08 -13.59
N ALA A 406 22.29 -10.21 -13.68
CA ALA A 406 21.62 -10.71 -14.87
C ALA A 406 21.77 -9.81 -16.10
N ASP A 407 21.97 -8.50 -15.86
CA ASP A 407 22.06 -7.49 -16.90
C ASP A 407 23.50 -7.15 -17.34
N LEU A 408 24.52 -7.90 -16.88
CA LEU A 408 25.93 -7.65 -17.18
C LEU A 408 26.38 -7.98 -18.63
N GLY A 409 25.54 -7.76 -19.64
CA GLY A 409 25.87 -7.93 -21.06
C GLY A 409 24.81 -8.69 -21.84
N TYR A 410 24.98 -8.92 -23.15
CA TYR A 410 23.96 -9.56 -23.99
C TYR A 410 23.83 -11.07 -23.72
N LYS A 411 22.59 -11.58 -23.68
CA LYS A 411 22.29 -13.00 -23.50
C LYS A 411 22.16 -13.67 -24.86
N LEU A 412 22.51 -14.94 -24.91
CA LEU A 412 22.47 -15.69 -26.16
C LEU A 412 21.06 -15.72 -26.76
N GLY A 413 20.88 -15.14 -27.95
CA GLY A 413 19.59 -15.16 -28.66
C GLY A 413 18.57 -14.11 -28.22
N LEU A 414 18.94 -13.17 -27.34
CA LEU A 414 18.11 -11.98 -27.06
C LEU A 414 18.57 -10.77 -27.88
N THR A 415 17.62 -10.00 -28.39
CA THR A 415 17.89 -8.73 -29.07
C THR A 415 18.02 -7.57 -28.05
N PRO A 416 18.60 -6.42 -28.43
CA PRO A 416 18.59 -5.24 -27.57
C PRO A 416 17.18 -4.83 -27.12
N ASN A 417 16.19 -4.94 -28.00
CA ASN A 417 14.81 -4.56 -27.70
C ASN A 417 14.17 -5.43 -26.62
N ASP A 418 14.47 -6.73 -26.61
CA ASP A 418 13.94 -7.67 -25.61
C ASP A 418 14.41 -7.30 -24.20
N ARG A 419 15.64 -6.76 -24.09
CA ARG A 419 16.18 -6.24 -22.83
C ARG A 419 15.64 -4.88 -22.46
N ILE A 420 15.58 -3.93 -23.39
CA ILE A 420 15.18 -2.55 -23.10
C ILE A 420 13.71 -2.47 -22.68
N ASN A 421 12.85 -3.27 -23.31
CA ASN A 421 11.41 -3.26 -23.04
C ASN A 421 10.99 -4.24 -21.93
N TYR A 422 11.95 -5.01 -21.38
CA TYR A 422 11.77 -6.00 -20.29
C TYR A 422 10.39 -6.66 -20.25
N LYS A 423 10.03 -7.32 -21.35
CA LYS A 423 8.78 -8.05 -21.48
C LYS A 423 9.05 -9.54 -21.59
N ASN A 424 8.08 -10.34 -21.20
CA ASN A 424 8.08 -11.76 -21.53
C ASN A 424 8.19 -11.93 -23.06
N THR A 425 9.08 -12.82 -23.50
CA THR A 425 9.27 -13.21 -24.90
C THR A 425 9.43 -14.73 -24.98
N PRO A 426 9.40 -15.36 -26.18
CA PRO A 426 9.60 -16.80 -26.29
C PRO A 426 10.93 -17.29 -25.70
N ARG A 427 11.93 -16.40 -25.56
CA ARG A 427 13.27 -16.72 -25.02
C ARG A 427 13.56 -16.12 -23.65
N LEU A 428 12.89 -15.04 -23.27
CA LEU A 428 13.08 -14.34 -21.99
C LEU A 428 11.78 -14.45 -21.18
N HIS A 429 11.85 -15.20 -20.09
CA HIS A 429 10.77 -15.52 -19.18
C HIS A 429 11.02 -14.76 -17.88
N LEU A 430 10.12 -13.86 -17.53
CA LEU A 430 10.16 -13.04 -16.34
C LEU A 430 9.18 -13.63 -15.33
N LEU A 431 9.62 -13.77 -14.08
CA LEU A 431 8.84 -14.36 -12.99
C LEU A 431 8.68 -13.35 -11.86
N HIS A 432 7.43 -12.95 -11.60
CA HIS A 432 7.12 -11.97 -10.57
C HIS A 432 7.19 -12.60 -9.17
N ILE A 433 8.13 -12.09 -8.35
CA ILE A 433 8.32 -12.56 -6.96
C ILE A 433 8.08 -11.47 -5.90
N GLY A 434 8.08 -10.20 -6.34
CA GLY A 434 7.82 -8.94 -5.63
C GLY A 434 8.45 -8.69 -4.23
N GLN A 435 8.23 -7.50 -3.65
CA GLN A 435 9.00 -6.98 -2.50
C GLN A 435 8.25 -7.06 -1.17
N LEU A 436 8.60 -8.02 -0.31
CA LEU A 436 8.09 -8.11 1.06
C LEU A 436 9.08 -7.70 2.16
N ASP A 437 10.38 -7.66 1.87
CA ASP A 437 11.43 -7.36 2.86
C ASP A 437 12.42 -6.29 2.38
N GLY A 438 13.06 -5.61 3.33
CA GLY A 438 14.17 -4.68 3.10
C GLY A 438 15.44 -5.36 2.55
N ASN A 439 15.57 -6.70 2.68
CA ASN A 439 16.67 -7.48 2.08
C ASN A 439 16.31 -8.14 0.74
N TYR A 440 15.21 -7.75 0.09
CA TYR A 440 14.72 -8.30 -1.19
C TYR A 440 15.81 -8.49 -2.26
N TYR A 441 16.78 -7.58 -2.32
CA TYR A 441 17.90 -7.64 -3.26
C TYR A 441 18.81 -8.86 -3.09
N LYS A 442 18.93 -9.39 -1.86
CA LYS A 442 19.72 -10.60 -1.59
C LYS A 442 18.94 -11.86 -1.97
N ASN A 443 17.63 -11.87 -1.69
CA ASN A 443 16.82 -13.09 -1.77
C ASN A 443 16.26 -13.40 -3.16
N SER A 444 16.08 -12.37 -3.99
CA SER A 444 15.55 -12.49 -5.36
C SER A 444 16.46 -13.24 -6.32
N HIS A 445 17.78 -13.20 -6.09
CA HIS A 445 18.76 -13.88 -6.94
C HIS A 445 18.78 -15.41 -6.74
N TYR A 446 18.50 -15.91 -5.53
CA TYR A 446 18.61 -17.34 -5.22
C TYR A 446 17.60 -18.19 -6.00
N MET A 447 18.02 -19.41 -6.34
CA MET A 447 17.21 -20.42 -7.03
C MET A 447 15.86 -20.65 -6.34
N THR A 448 15.84 -20.64 -5.01
CA THR A 448 14.65 -20.83 -4.18
C THR A 448 13.45 -19.98 -4.61
N SER A 449 13.67 -18.72 -5.01
CA SER A 449 12.59 -17.83 -5.44
C SER A 449 11.97 -18.25 -6.78
N ILE A 450 12.80 -18.73 -7.70
CA ILE A 450 12.36 -19.26 -9.01
C ILE A 450 11.59 -20.56 -8.83
N ILE A 451 12.11 -21.47 -7.98
CA ILE A 451 11.46 -22.75 -7.68
C ILE A 451 10.03 -22.52 -7.19
N TYR A 452 9.77 -21.56 -6.29
CA TYR A 452 8.42 -21.30 -5.81
C TYR A 452 7.47 -20.82 -6.89
N ALA A 453 7.88 -19.82 -7.66
CA ALA A 453 7.05 -19.26 -8.73
C ALA A 453 6.72 -20.35 -9.77
N ILE A 454 7.73 -21.08 -10.25
CA ILE A 454 7.54 -22.05 -11.32
C ILE A 454 6.75 -23.29 -10.87
N TYR A 455 6.92 -23.76 -9.63
CA TYR A 455 6.11 -24.87 -9.10
C TYR A 455 4.65 -24.48 -8.91
N LEU A 456 4.37 -23.23 -8.47
CA LEU A 456 3.00 -22.73 -8.43
C LEU A 456 2.39 -22.67 -9.84
N TYR A 457 3.13 -22.16 -10.82
CA TYR A 457 2.66 -22.04 -12.21
C TYR A 457 2.42 -23.40 -12.85
N ASP A 458 3.34 -24.35 -12.67
CA ASP A 458 3.17 -25.74 -13.10
C ASP A 458 1.93 -26.37 -12.45
N TYR A 459 1.77 -26.21 -11.13
CA TYR A 459 0.59 -26.72 -10.39
C TYR A 459 -0.72 -26.14 -10.93
N LEU A 460 -0.79 -24.83 -11.18
CA LEU A 460 -1.99 -24.20 -11.75
C LEU A 460 -2.31 -24.74 -13.15
N LEU A 461 -1.29 -25.05 -13.96
CA LEU A 461 -1.45 -25.62 -15.30
C LEU A 461 -1.71 -27.13 -15.30
N LYS A 462 -1.57 -27.82 -14.16
CA LYS A 462 -2.02 -29.22 -14.04
C LYS A 462 -3.53 -29.32 -14.23
N GLU A 463 -4.30 -28.34 -13.76
CA GLU A 463 -5.75 -28.29 -13.96
C GLU A 463 -6.11 -28.12 -15.44
N TYR A 464 -6.94 -29.02 -15.95
CA TYR A 464 -7.23 -29.13 -17.38
C TYR A 464 -7.90 -27.87 -17.96
N LYS A 465 -8.87 -27.27 -17.27
CA LYS A 465 -9.57 -26.08 -17.74
C LYS A 465 -8.65 -24.86 -17.77
N ASN A 466 -7.77 -24.70 -16.77
CA ASN A 466 -6.72 -23.69 -16.76
C ASN A 466 -5.83 -23.83 -17.99
N SER A 467 -5.32 -25.05 -18.24
CA SER A 467 -4.45 -25.32 -19.38
C SER A 467 -5.11 -25.08 -20.75
N LYS A 468 -6.45 -25.01 -20.80
CA LYS A 468 -7.23 -24.70 -22.00
C LYS A 468 -7.60 -23.23 -22.14
N LYS A 469 -7.39 -22.40 -21.11
CA LYS A 469 -7.65 -20.97 -21.23
C LYS A 469 -6.76 -20.41 -22.33
N LYS A 470 -7.32 -19.58 -23.22
CA LYS A 470 -6.59 -19.00 -24.34
C LYS A 470 -5.29 -18.33 -23.87
N ALA A 471 -5.38 -17.62 -22.74
CA ALA A 471 -4.24 -16.95 -22.14
C ALA A 471 -3.08 -17.87 -21.72
N LEU A 472 -3.37 -19.14 -21.45
CA LEU A 472 -2.44 -20.11 -20.87
C LEU A 472 -2.07 -21.25 -21.85
N SER A 473 -2.59 -21.23 -23.08
CA SER A 473 -2.46 -22.34 -24.03
C SER A 473 -1.74 -21.99 -25.33
N GLU A 474 -1.77 -20.73 -25.77
CA GLU A 474 -1.26 -20.33 -27.09
C GLU A 474 0.20 -19.89 -27.06
N ASP A 475 0.56 -18.95 -26.19
CA ASP A 475 1.88 -18.29 -26.18
C ASP A 475 2.44 -18.23 -24.75
N ILE A 476 3.70 -18.68 -24.59
CA ILE A 476 4.36 -18.73 -23.28
C ILE A 476 4.54 -17.35 -22.66
N SER A 477 4.81 -16.32 -23.48
CA SER A 477 5.03 -14.97 -22.98
C SER A 477 3.75 -14.36 -22.43
N TYR A 478 2.65 -14.57 -23.14
CA TYR A 478 1.33 -14.15 -22.68
C TYR A 478 0.89 -14.94 -21.43
N ALA A 479 1.16 -16.24 -21.39
CA ALA A 479 0.83 -17.09 -20.24
C ALA A 479 1.57 -16.68 -18.97
N LEU A 480 2.88 -16.46 -19.04
CA LEU A 480 3.66 -16.00 -17.90
C LEU A 480 3.21 -14.61 -17.43
N THR A 481 2.94 -13.69 -18.36
CA THR A 481 2.41 -12.36 -18.00
C THR A 481 1.07 -12.46 -17.28
N TYR A 482 0.18 -13.35 -17.74
CA TYR A 482 -1.10 -13.61 -17.09
C TYR A 482 -0.92 -14.20 -15.68
N LEU A 483 -0.03 -15.20 -15.52
CA LEU A 483 0.26 -15.85 -14.24
C LEU A 483 0.93 -14.88 -13.25
N ASP A 484 1.86 -14.05 -13.71
CA ASP A 484 2.50 -13.00 -12.91
C ASP A 484 1.46 -11.99 -12.39
N LYS A 485 0.55 -11.53 -13.26
CA LYS A 485 -0.55 -10.61 -12.90
C LYS A 485 -1.49 -11.27 -11.89
N LEU A 486 -1.87 -12.54 -12.12
CA LEU A 486 -2.69 -13.31 -11.20
C LEU A 486 -2.04 -13.45 -9.82
N SER A 487 -0.74 -13.78 -9.76
CA SER A 487 0.01 -13.89 -8.51
C SER A 487 0.07 -12.55 -7.77
N ALA A 488 0.31 -11.45 -8.47
CA ALA A 488 0.32 -10.11 -7.87
C ALA A 488 -1.05 -9.77 -7.24
N ILE A 489 -2.14 -10.00 -7.97
CA ILE A 489 -3.48 -9.70 -7.48
C ILE A 489 -3.88 -10.63 -6.32
N LEU A 490 -3.54 -11.92 -6.40
CA LEU A 490 -3.75 -12.89 -5.31
C LEU A 490 -3.12 -12.39 -4.02
N VAL A 491 -1.88 -11.93 -4.10
CA VAL A 491 -1.13 -11.37 -2.98
C VAL A 491 -1.76 -10.10 -2.46
N ASP A 492 -2.06 -9.14 -3.34
CA ASP A 492 -2.70 -7.90 -2.92
C ASP A 492 -4.00 -8.20 -2.16
N ASN A 493 -4.73 -9.22 -2.56
CA ASN A 493 -5.94 -9.67 -1.87
C ASN A 493 -5.65 -10.43 -0.57
N ILE A 494 -4.69 -11.35 -0.53
CA ILE A 494 -4.31 -12.10 0.68
C ILE A 494 -3.71 -11.16 1.74
N GLU A 495 -2.76 -10.29 1.39
CA GLU A 495 -2.17 -9.32 2.31
C GLU A 495 -3.17 -8.28 2.77
N GLY A 496 -4.02 -7.84 1.84
CA GLY A 496 -5.18 -7.04 2.16
C GLY A 496 -6.12 -7.71 3.18
N ASN A 497 -6.24 -9.03 3.13
CA ASN A 497 -7.06 -9.83 4.06
C ASN A 497 -6.29 -10.22 5.36
N LYS A 498 -4.94 -10.26 5.36
CA LYS A 498 -4.11 -10.69 6.51
C LYS A 498 -4.14 -9.75 7.71
N TYR A 499 -4.39 -8.45 7.55
CA TYR A 499 -4.66 -7.56 8.69
C TYR A 499 -5.97 -7.90 9.43
N LYS A 500 -6.78 -8.86 8.93
CA LYS A 500 -7.92 -9.47 9.64
C LYS A 500 -7.63 -10.88 10.18
N LEU A 501 -6.52 -11.51 9.80
CA LEU A 501 -6.05 -12.79 10.35
C LEU A 501 -5.14 -12.60 11.58
N SER A 502 -4.66 -11.36 11.82
CA SER A 502 -3.77 -11.00 12.92
C SER A 502 -4.39 -10.99 14.32
N ASP A 503 -5.66 -11.38 14.48
CA ASP A 503 -6.17 -11.79 15.81
C ASP A 503 -5.49 -13.09 16.29
N LYS A 504 -4.82 -13.83 15.38
CA LYS A 504 -3.76 -14.77 15.74
C LYS A 504 -2.41 -14.07 15.58
N ASN A 505 -1.72 -13.88 16.71
CA ASN A 505 -0.41 -13.25 16.90
C ASN A 505 0.77 -13.93 16.16
N GLU A 506 0.58 -14.50 14.98
CA GLU A 506 1.68 -15.02 14.18
C GLU A 506 2.29 -13.86 13.40
N ASN A 507 3.33 -13.26 14.00
CA ASN A 507 4.27 -12.44 13.27
C ASN A 507 4.91 -13.29 12.16
N ILE A 508 4.28 -13.26 10.97
CA ILE A 508 4.84 -13.64 9.67
C ILE A 508 5.92 -12.58 9.35
N LYS A 509 6.99 -12.55 10.15
CA LYS A 509 8.19 -11.76 9.95
C LYS A 509 9.36 -12.74 10.02
N ASP A 510 9.65 -13.33 8.89
CA ASP A 510 10.98 -13.85 8.57
C ASP A 510 11.55 -12.96 7.46
N GLY A 511 12.83 -12.58 7.54
CA GLY A 511 13.50 -11.57 6.68
C GLY A 511 13.77 -12.06 5.25
N ASN A 512 12.87 -12.89 4.74
CA ASN A 512 13.18 -13.93 3.77
C ASN A 512 11.92 -14.40 3.00
N GLN A 513 10.73 -13.92 3.35
CA GLN A 513 9.47 -14.27 2.70
C GLN A 513 9.30 -13.54 1.36
N ASN A 514 8.71 -14.24 0.38
CA ASN A 514 8.27 -13.67 -0.89
C ASN A 514 6.77 -13.91 -1.09
N TYR A 515 6.18 -13.22 -2.05
CA TYR A 515 4.73 -13.25 -2.26
C TYR A 515 4.16 -14.63 -2.57
N ILE A 516 4.93 -15.46 -3.27
CA ILE A 516 4.53 -16.85 -3.57
C ILE A 516 4.39 -17.66 -2.28
N SER A 517 5.32 -17.50 -1.33
CA SER A 517 5.20 -18.20 -0.03
C SER A 517 3.94 -17.83 0.76
N ILE A 518 3.41 -16.60 0.59
CA ILE A 518 2.14 -16.18 1.19
C ILE A 518 0.96 -16.87 0.52
N ILE A 519 0.94 -16.94 -0.82
CA ILE A 519 -0.10 -17.65 -1.57
C ILE A 519 -0.14 -19.11 -1.11
N LEU A 520 1.01 -19.79 -1.09
CA LEU A 520 1.10 -21.20 -0.72
C LEU A 520 0.67 -21.45 0.74
N GLY A 521 1.03 -20.57 1.68
CA GLY A 521 0.54 -20.66 3.05
C GLY A 521 -0.98 -20.49 3.16
N GLU A 522 -1.59 -19.62 2.35
CA GLU A 522 -3.06 -19.51 2.30
C GLU A 522 -3.70 -20.77 1.71
N LEU A 523 -3.10 -21.38 0.67
CA LEU A 523 -3.59 -22.66 0.13
C LEU A 523 -3.62 -23.73 1.24
N TYR A 524 -2.56 -23.81 2.06
CA TYR A 524 -2.51 -24.71 3.21
C TYR A 524 -3.65 -24.45 4.20
N HIS A 525 -3.88 -23.20 4.60
CA HIS A 525 -4.97 -22.88 5.53
C HIS A 525 -6.34 -23.24 4.97
N ILE A 526 -6.57 -23.05 3.67
CA ILE A 526 -7.82 -23.47 3.01
C ILE A 526 -7.98 -25.00 3.11
N LEU A 527 -6.90 -25.77 2.94
CA LEU A 527 -6.92 -27.23 3.07
C LEU A 527 -7.20 -27.68 4.50
N GLU A 528 -6.47 -27.13 5.48
CA GLU A 528 -6.67 -27.38 6.91
C GLU A 528 -8.14 -27.20 7.31
N SER A 529 -8.76 -26.15 6.79
CA SER A 529 -10.12 -25.76 7.14
C SER A 529 -11.20 -26.51 6.36
N LEU A 530 -10.84 -27.28 5.32
CA LEU A 530 -11.73 -28.26 4.68
C LEU A 530 -11.93 -29.52 5.56
N GLY A 531 -10.93 -29.90 6.35
CA GLY A 531 -11.07 -30.87 7.46
C GLY A 531 -11.65 -32.25 7.08
N ASP A 532 -11.38 -32.74 5.88
CA ASP A 532 -11.84 -34.04 5.37
C ASP A 532 -10.81 -35.15 5.70
N GLU A 533 -11.27 -36.35 6.05
CA GLU A 533 -10.40 -37.52 6.33
C GLU A 533 -9.49 -37.83 5.13
N GLU A 534 -9.93 -37.55 3.90
CA GLU A 534 -9.16 -37.78 2.68
C GLU A 534 -7.88 -36.93 2.60
N TYR A 535 -7.86 -35.75 3.24
CA TYR A 535 -6.76 -34.78 3.18
C TYR A 535 -6.04 -34.63 4.52
N GLN A 536 -6.53 -35.28 5.57
CA GLN A 536 -5.94 -35.22 6.91
C GLN A 536 -4.47 -35.64 6.92
N GLU A 537 -4.08 -36.61 6.08
CA GLU A 537 -2.67 -37.02 5.93
C GLU A 537 -1.76 -35.87 5.47
N ILE A 538 -2.22 -35.06 4.50
CA ILE A 538 -1.49 -33.88 4.02
C ILE A 538 -1.47 -32.81 5.12
N ILE A 539 -2.63 -32.55 5.73
CA ILE A 539 -2.75 -31.55 6.80
C ILE A 539 -1.81 -31.91 7.96
N ASP A 540 -1.82 -33.16 8.42
CA ASP A 540 -0.98 -33.66 9.52
C ASP A 540 0.52 -33.60 9.18
N LYS A 541 0.88 -33.90 7.93
CA LYS A 541 2.26 -33.81 7.45
C LYS A 541 2.80 -32.37 7.55
N TYR A 542 1.95 -31.37 7.37
CA TYR A 542 2.35 -29.96 7.32
C TYR A 542 1.94 -29.14 8.56
N SER A 543 1.06 -29.65 9.43
CA SER A 543 0.54 -28.97 10.62
C SER A 543 1.59 -28.75 11.72
N ALA A 544 2.52 -29.69 11.86
CA ALA A 544 3.64 -29.58 12.80
C ALA A 544 4.61 -28.43 12.46
N GLU A 545 4.62 -27.97 11.20
CA GLU A 545 5.44 -26.84 10.74
C GLU A 545 4.66 -25.51 10.77
N SER A 546 3.31 -25.52 10.74
CA SER A 546 2.50 -24.29 10.73
C SER A 546 2.53 -23.54 12.07
N GLU A 547 2.64 -24.25 13.20
CA GLU A 547 2.77 -23.62 14.53
C GLU A 547 4.10 -22.85 14.72
N ASN A 548 5.11 -23.11 13.87
CA ASN A 548 6.48 -22.57 14.02
C ASN A 548 7.03 -21.86 12.75
N LYS A 549 6.16 -21.42 11.84
CA LYS A 549 6.46 -20.92 10.48
C LYS A 549 6.80 -22.07 9.52
N LEU A 550 5.94 -22.32 8.53
CA LEU A 550 6.20 -23.32 7.49
C LEU A 550 7.57 -23.04 6.85
N SER A 551 8.47 -24.03 6.86
CA SER A 551 9.76 -23.86 6.21
C SER A 551 9.52 -23.67 4.72
N LYS A 552 10.22 -22.71 4.10
CA LYS A 552 9.89 -22.26 2.74
C LYS A 552 9.87 -23.40 1.71
N VAL A 553 10.68 -24.43 1.92
CA VAL A 553 10.82 -25.58 1.01
C VAL A 553 9.64 -26.55 1.09
N THR A 554 9.00 -26.65 2.25
CA THR A 554 7.90 -27.59 2.50
C THR A 554 6.62 -27.21 1.73
N LEU A 555 6.52 -25.95 1.28
CA LEU A 555 5.41 -25.46 0.45
C LEU A 555 5.42 -26.06 -0.97
N VAL A 556 6.59 -26.37 -1.52
CA VAL A 556 6.72 -27.00 -2.85
C VAL A 556 6.23 -28.45 -2.78
N ASP A 557 6.66 -29.18 -1.76
CA ASP A 557 6.20 -30.55 -1.52
C ASP A 557 4.68 -30.61 -1.33
N MET A 558 4.10 -29.62 -0.63
CA MET A 558 2.65 -29.53 -0.47
C MET A 558 1.95 -29.44 -1.84
N LEU A 559 2.41 -28.59 -2.77
CA LEU A 559 1.83 -28.53 -4.12
C LEU A 559 1.92 -29.87 -4.87
N MET A 560 3.03 -30.59 -4.67
CA MET A 560 3.21 -31.91 -5.27
C MET A 560 2.25 -32.94 -4.68
N ASP A 561 2.16 -33.02 -3.34
CA ASP A 561 1.24 -33.91 -2.64
C ASP A 561 -0.23 -33.62 -3.03
N LEU A 562 -0.60 -32.34 -3.18
CA LEU A 562 -1.92 -31.95 -3.67
C LEU A 562 -2.18 -32.47 -5.07
N ALA A 563 -1.22 -32.30 -5.98
CA ALA A 563 -1.36 -32.80 -7.34
C ALA A 563 -1.44 -34.34 -7.38
N ASP A 564 -0.71 -35.03 -6.52
CA ASP A 564 -0.72 -36.50 -6.40
C ASP A 564 -2.06 -37.02 -5.88
N LYS A 565 -2.69 -36.28 -4.95
CA LYS A 565 -4.08 -36.52 -4.50
C LYS A 565 -5.14 -35.94 -5.45
N GLN A 566 -4.75 -35.50 -6.66
CA GLN A 566 -5.67 -34.93 -7.66
C GLN A 566 -6.47 -33.71 -7.18
N ILE A 567 -5.89 -32.93 -6.26
CA ILE A 567 -6.43 -31.66 -5.77
C ILE A 567 -5.78 -30.53 -6.55
N TYR A 568 -6.57 -29.80 -7.33
CA TYR A 568 -6.08 -28.74 -8.20
C TYR A 568 -6.71 -27.39 -7.87
N ALA A 569 -5.95 -26.32 -8.08
CA ALA A 569 -6.47 -24.95 -8.06
C ALA A 569 -6.84 -24.50 -9.48
N ARG A 570 -8.14 -24.34 -9.74
CA ARG A 570 -8.68 -23.76 -10.95
C ARG A 570 -8.69 -22.23 -10.85
N ILE A 571 -8.18 -21.57 -11.88
CA ILE A 571 -8.21 -20.11 -12.03
C ILE A 571 -9.59 -19.71 -12.53
N ILE A 572 -10.22 -18.79 -11.81
CA ILE A 572 -11.51 -18.26 -12.21
C ILE A 572 -11.28 -17.02 -13.06
N ASP A 573 -11.67 -17.06 -14.34
CA ASP A 573 -11.47 -15.97 -15.29
C ASP A 573 -12.74 -15.14 -15.58
N LYS A 574 -12.62 -14.11 -16.45
CA LYS A 574 -13.75 -13.27 -16.85
C LYS A 574 -14.90 -14.06 -17.49
N ASN A 575 -14.60 -15.07 -18.29
CA ASN A 575 -15.58 -15.89 -18.98
C ASN A 575 -16.31 -16.83 -18.02
N ASP A 576 -15.58 -17.46 -17.09
CA ASP A 576 -16.17 -18.28 -16.02
C ASP A 576 -17.18 -17.45 -15.20
N MET A 577 -16.89 -16.17 -15.03
CA MET A 577 -17.79 -15.23 -14.39
C MET A 577 -18.97 -14.86 -15.27
N ASP A 578 -18.78 -14.68 -16.59
CA ASP A 578 -19.81 -14.25 -17.54
C ASP A 578 -20.87 -15.30 -17.84
N ASP A 579 -20.56 -16.58 -17.64
CA ASP A 579 -21.50 -17.65 -17.91
C ASP A 579 -22.78 -17.51 -17.07
N SER A 580 -23.92 -17.41 -17.77
CA SER A 580 -25.21 -16.97 -17.20
C SER A 580 -26.01 -18.12 -16.59
N SER A 581 -25.56 -19.36 -16.77
CA SER A 581 -26.20 -20.55 -16.20
C SER A 581 -25.66 -20.82 -14.80
N ASN A 582 -26.21 -20.14 -13.79
CA ASN A 582 -25.97 -20.40 -12.36
C ASN A 582 -24.49 -20.45 -11.92
N ILE A 583 -23.96 -19.33 -11.41
CA ILE A 583 -22.63 -19.33 -10.77
C ILE A 583 -22.64 -20.32 -9.58
N PRO A 584 -21.73 -21.31 -9.56
CA PRO A 584 -21.55 -22.23 -8.44
C PRO A 584 -21.33 -21.50 -7.10
N LEU A 585 -21.84 -22.05 -5.99
CA LEU A 585 -21.81 -21.38 -4.69
C LEU A 585 -20.38 -21.08 -4.20
N ASN A 586 -19.43 -21.93 -4.53
CA ASN A 586 -18.02 -21.73 -4.23
C ASN A 586 -17.40 -20.59 -5.06
N GLN A 587 -17.75 -20.43 -6.34
CA GLN A 587 -17.35 -19.27 -7.14
C GLN A 587 -17.95 -17.97 -6.59
N ILE A 588 -19.21 -18.01 -6.11
CA ILE A 588 -19.82 -16.90 -5.37
C ILE A 588 -19.02 -16.54 -4.11
N ARG A 589 -18.46 -17.52 -3.40
CA ARG A 589 -17.66 -17.29 -2.19
C ARG A 589 -16.25 -16.77 -2.52
N SER A 590 -15.63 -17.29 -3.57
CA SER A 590 -14.40 -16.76 -4.16
C SER A 590 -14.56 -15.29 -4.58
N LEU A 591 -15.68 -14.94 -5.22
CA LEU A 591 -16.07 -13.56 -5.54
C LEU A 591 -16.17 -12.67 -4.30
N GLN A 592 -16.81 -13.15 -3.23
CA GLN A 592 -16.98 -12.39 -2.00
C GLN A 592 -15.63 -12.05 -1.34
N LYS A 593 -14.63 -12.94 -1.45
CA LYS A 593 -13.28 -12.77 -0.90
C LYS A 593 -12.27 -12.14 -1.85
N MET A 594 -12.62 -11.88 -3.10
CA MET A 594 -11.68 -11.51 -4.16
C MET A 594 -10.56 -12.54 -4.35
N TYR A 595 -10.89 -13.82 -4.22
CA TYR A 595 -9.94 -14.92 -4.34
C TYR A 595 -10.14 -15.65 -5.67
N PRO A 596 -9.26 -15.49 -6.68
CA PRO A 596 -9.46 -15.97 -8.04
C PRO A 596 -9.13 -17.46 -8.24
N LEU A 597 -9.06 -18.23 -7.16
CA LEU A 597 -8.82 -19.67 -7.21
C LEU A 597 -10.03 -20.42 -6.65
N GLU A 598 -10.35 -21.52 -7.31
CA GLU A 598 -11.34 -22.52 -6.92
C GLU A 598 -10.60 -23.86 -6.78
N PHE A 599 -10.76 -24.55 -5.64
CA PHE A 599 -10.17 -25.88 -5.47
C PHE A 599 -11.13 -26.97 -5.92
N ILE A 600 -10.59 -27.94 -6.63
CA ILE A 600 -11.33 -29.07 -7.19
C ILE A 600 -10.60 -30.38 -6.93
N HIS A 601 -11.36 -31.48 -6.88
CA HIS A 601 -10.86 -32.83 -6.74
C HIS A 601 -11.28 -33.67 -7.96
N ASN A 602 -10.44 -34.65 -8.36
CA ASN A 602 -10.74 -35.66 -9.40
C ASN A 602 -11.36 -35.08 -10.69
N GLU A 603 -10.73 -34.04 -11.26
CA GLU A 603 -11.11 -33.44 -12.55
C GLU A 603 -12.62 -33.15 -12.74
N ASN A 604 -13.34 -32.69 -11.70
CA ASN A 604 -14.59 -31.88 -11.75
C ASN A 604 -15.49 -32.06 -10.51
N GLU A 605 -15.11 -32.88 -9.53
CA GLU A 605 -15.82 -32.91 -8.25
C GLU A 605 -15.40 -31.70 -7.41
N LEU A 606 -16.35 -30.80 -7.16
CA LEU A 606 -16.19 -29.75 -6.17
C LEU A 606 -15.92 -30.41 -4.81
N ILE A 607 -14.85 -29.98 -4.13
CA ILE A 607 -14.66 -30.33 -2.72
C ILE A 607 -15.93 -29.86 -1.98
N LYS A 608 -16.61 -30.80 -1.31
CA LYS A 608 -18.06 -30.88 -1.02
C LYS A 608 -18.72 -29.71 -0.24
N ASP A 609 -20.03 -29.91 0.02
CA ASP A 609 -21.16 -29.06 0.46
C ASP A 609 -20.93 -27.79 1.34
N LYS A 610 -22.00 -26.98 1.41
CA LYS A 610 -22.12 -25.65 2.00
C LYS A 610 -21.44 -25.48 3.37
N THR A 611 -21.48 -26.47 4.25
CA THR A 611 -20.95 -26.43 5.63
C THR A 611 -19.42 -26.43 5.71
N ASP A 612 -18.73 -27.18 4.86
CA ASP A 612 -17.28 -27.39 4.96
C ASP A 612 -16.52 -26.29 4.23
N ILE A 613 -17.04 -25.82 3.10
CA ILE A 613 -16.57 -24.58 2.46
C ILE A 613 -16.83 -23.35 3.36
N THR A 614 -17.84 -23.37 4.23
CA THR A 614 -18.00 -22.30 5.23
C THR A 614 -16.84 -22.34 6.21
N LYS A 615 -16.41 -23.49 6.73
CA LYS A 615 -15.18 -23.55 7.56
C LYS A 615 -13.95 -23.12 6.75
N ALA A 616 -13.85 -23.58 5.49
CA ALA A 616 -12.69 -23.33 4.63
C ALA A 616 -12.48 -21.87 4.23
N TYR A 617 -13.58 -21.14 4.10
CA TYR A 617 -13.60 -19.75 3.69
C TYR A 617 -14.18 -18.81 4.76
N THR A 618 -14.23 -19.17 6.06
CA THR A 618 -14.62 -18.23 7.15
C THR A 618 -13.61 -18.25 8.29
N TYR A 619 -12.97 -17.14 8.66
CA TYR A 619 -13.41 -16.13 9.66
C TYR A 619 -14.49 -16.62 10.64
N GLY A 620 -14.06 -17.08 11.82
CA GLY A 620 -14.92 -17.54 12.91
C GLY A 620 -15.80 -16.48 13.60
N SER A 621 -16.04 -15.32 12.98
CA SER A 621 -16.95 -14.32 13.55
C SER A 621 -18.40 -14.54 13.09
N ASN A 622 -19.34 -14.11 13.93
CA ASN A 622 -20.77 -14.09 13.62
C ASN A 622 -21.13 -13.29 12.35
N LEU A 623 -20.20 -12.47 11.84
CA LEU A 623 -20.37 -11.74 10.59
C LEU A 623 -20.53 -12.71 9.42
N THR A 624 -19.64 -13.69 9.26
CA THR A 624 -19.54 -14.54 8.05
C THR A 624 -20.74 -15.47 7.83
N LYS A 625 -21.40 -15.89 8.91
CA LYS A 625 -22.67 -16.64 8.84
C LYS A 625 -23.83 -15.80 8.28
N CYS A 626 -23.73 -14.46 8.29
CA CYS A 626 -24.72 -13.56 7.72
C CYS A 626 -24.57 -13.33 6.20
N TYR A 627 -23.46 -13.77 5.57
CA TYR A 627 -23.09 -13.44 4.19
C TYR A 627 -23.37 -14.53 3.15
N LEU A 628 -23.84 -15.72 3.55
CA LEU A 628 -24.10 -16.79 2.59
C LEU A 628 -25.44 -16.57 1.89
N PRO A 629 -25.46 -16.29 0.57
CA PRO A 629 -26.71 -16.22 -0.16
C PRO A 629 -27.36 -17.61 -0.15
N LYS A 630 -28.68 -17.67 0.06
CA LYS A 630 -29.45 -18.89 -0.23
C LYS A 630 -29.44 -19.12 -1.75
N GLU A 631 -29.71 -20.34 -2.23
CA GLU A 631 -29.72 -20.62 -3.69
C GLU A 631 -30.65 -19.69 -4.49
N LYS A 632 -31.67 -19.12 -3.84
CA LYS A 632 -32.59 -18.12 -4.41
C LYS A 632 -32.00 -16.71 -4.60
N GLU A 633 -30.77 -16.44 -4.11
CA GLU A 633 -30.13 -15.11 -4.12
C GLU A 633 -28.97 -14.98 -5.13
N LYS A 634 -28.77 -16.00 -6.00
CA LYS A 634 -27.72 -16.04 -7.04
C LYS A 634 -27.82 -14.86 -8.04
N ASP A 635 -29.01 -14.30 -8.23
CA ASP A 635 -29.27 -13.13 -9.09
C ASP A 635 -29.33 -11.79 -8.34
N SER A 636 -28.99 -11.77 -7.05
CA SER A 636 -29.07 -10.55 -6.24
C SER A 636 -28.13 -9.46 -6.77
N LEU A 637 -28.55 -8.21 -6.60
CA LEU A 637 -27.77 -7.03 -6.94
C LEU A 637 -26.38 -7.03 -6.28
N PHE A 638 -26.28 -7.61 -5.08
CA PHE A 638 -25.01 -7.79 -4.36
C PHE A 638 -24.05 -8.73 -5.09
N ILE A 639 -24.52 -9.88 -5.59
CA ILE A 639 -23.68 -10.80 -6.37
C ILE A 639 -23.26 -10.18 -7.70
N LYS A 640 -24.17 -9.45 -8.37
CA LYS A 640 -23.82 -8.67 -9.58
C LYS A 640 -22.74 -7.62 -9.30
N ALA A 641 -22.87 -6.88 -8.20
CA ALA A 641 -21.88 -5.90 -7.75
C ALA A 641 -20.53 -6.54 -7.43
N LYS A 642 -20.52 -7.68 -6.72
CA LYS A 642 -19.29 -8.41 -6.40
C LYS A 642 -18.63 -9.00 -7.64
N LYS A 643 -19.40 -9.52 -8.60
CA LYS A 643 -18.91 -9.96 -9.91
C LYS A 643 -18.28 -8.81 -10.70
N ALA A 644 -18.93 -7.64 -10.75
CA ALA A 644 -18.38 -6.45 -11.40
C ALA A 644 -17.08 -5.97 -10.73
N GLN A 645 -17.09 -5.90 -9.39
CA GLN A 645 -15.91 -5.55 -8.60
C GLN A 645 -14.77 -6.55 -8.83
N PHE A 646 -15.05 -7.85 -8.85
CA PHE A 646 -14.06 -8.89 -9.08
C PHE A 646 -13.48 -8.84 -10.49
N LYS A 647 -14.32 -8.65 -11.51
CA LYS A 647 -13.84 -8.53 -12.89
C LYS A 647 -12.96 -7.31 -13.10
N ASN A 648 -13.35 -6.17 -12.53
CA ASN A 648 -12.51 -4.98 -12.58
C ASN A 648 -11.22 -5.17 -11.77
N ALA A 649 -11.30 -5.84 -10.61
CA ALA A 649 -10.14 -6.13 -9.79
C ALA A 649 -9.13 -7.08 -10.48
N MET A 650 -9.63 -8.08 -11.21
CA MET A 650 -8.82 -9.17 -11.76
C MET A 650 -8.40 -8.98 -13.22
N PHE A 651 -9.23 -8.32 -14.04
CA PHE A 651 -9.11 -8.36 -15.50
C PHE A 651 -9.13 -6.98 -16.18
N SER A 652 -9.23 -5.88 -15.42
CA SER A 652 -9.10 -4.52 -15.95
C SER A 652 -7.70 -3.97 -15.70
N ASP A 653 -7.20 -3.11 -16.60
CA ASP A 653 -5.91 -2.43 -16.45
C ASP A 653 -6.01 -1.17 -15.58
N ASN A 654 -7.24 -0.67 -15.36
CA ASN A 654 -7.54 0.49 -14.53
C ASN A 654 -8.14 0.05 -13.19
N PHE A 655 -7.31 -0.52 -12.33
CA PHE A 655 -7.70 -0.91 -10.98
C PHE A 655 -7.94 0.32 -10.08
N THR A 656 -9.15 0.53 -9.54
CA THR A 656 -9.31 1.50 -8.44
C THR A 656 -10.49 1.16 -7.52
N SER A 657 -10.22 0.31 -6.53
CA SER A 657 -11.06 0.23 -5.33
C SER A 657 -10.61 1.33 -4.34
N ILE A 658 -11.56 2.03 -3.74
CA ILE A 658 -11.31 3.16 -2.82
C ILE A 658 -11.77 2.77 -1.42
N TYR A 659 -10.87 2.93 -0.44
CA TYR A 659 -11.14 2.71 0.97
C TYR A 659 -11.67 3.99 1.61
N ILE A 660 -12.75 3.91 2.39
CA ILE A 660 -13.50 5.09 2.82
C ILE A 660 -13.00 5.64 4.18
N ARG A 661 -12.24 4.88 4.98
CA ARG A 661 -11.84 5.33 6.35
C ARG A 661 -10.77 6.42 6.36
N ASP A 662 -10.98 7.44 7.18
CA ASP A 662 -9.95 8.37 7.67
C ASP A 662 -10.12 8.53 9.18
N ASN A 663 -9.11 8.16 9.95
CA ASN A 663 -9.02 8.41 11.40
C ASN A 663 -7.58 8.83 11.72
N GLY A 664 -7.15 10.00 11.23
CA GLY A 664 -6.07 10.80 11.85
C GLY A 664 -4.67 10.18 11.91
N ALA A 665 -4.35 9.15 11.13
CA ALA A 665 -3.00 8.59 11.06
C ALA A 665 -2.21 9.23 9.92
N LYS A 666 -1.17 10.01 10.28
CA LYS A 666 -0.13 10.45 9.34
C LYS A 666 0.48 9.23 8.65
N GLU A 667 0.64 9.36 7.33
CA GLU A 667 1.27 8.43 6.39
C GLU A 667 2.20 7.37 7.00
N LYS A 668 1.73 6.13 6.92
CA LYS A 668 2.52 4.92 6.61
C LYS A 668 1.52 3.92 6.04
N PHE A 669 1.76 3.45 4.83
CA PHE A 669 0.94 2.41 4.20
C PHE A 669 0.87 1.18 5.12
N SER A 670 -0.25 1.05 5.82
CA SER A 670 -0.74 -0.18 6.43
C SER A 670 -2.12 -0.40 5.82
N LEU A 671 -2.27 -1.48 5.06
CA LEU A 671 -3.51 -1.91 4.44
C LEU A 671 -4.51 -2.36 5.52
N ASP A 672 -5.11 -1.42 6.23
CA ASP A 672 -6.24 -1.71 7.11
C ASP A 672 -7.52 -1.86 6.25
N ARG A 673 -7.66 -3.02 5.58
CA ARG A 673 -8.84 -3.34 4.74
C ARG A 673 -10.06 -3.78 5.57
N SER A 674 -10.15 -3.35 6.83
CA SER A 674 -11.35 -3.44 7.68
C SER A 674 -12.27 -2.22 7.53
N SER A 675 -12.10 -1.42 6.48
CA SER A 675 -12.92 -0.26 6.16
C SER A 675 -14.00 -0.56 5.13
N SER A 676 -15.10 0.18 5.21
CA SER A 676 -16.09 0.27 4.14
C SER A 676 -15.40 0.63 2.82
N THR A 677 -15.78 -0.02 1.72
CA THR A 677 -15.15 0.13 0.40
C THR A 677 -16.11 0.71 -0.61
N ALA A 678 -15.61 1.54 -1.51
CA ALA A 678 -16.33 2.01 -2.69
C ALA A 678 -15.57 1.62 -3.97
N PHE A 679 -16.32 1.26 -5.00
CA PHE A 679 -15.78 0.98 -6.33
C PHE A 679 -16.72 1.57 -7.39
N ALA A 680 -16.14 2.23 -8.39
CA ALA A 680 -16.88 2.82 -9.50
C ALA A 680 -16.69 1.97 -10.77
N ASP A 681 -17.80 1.46 -11.30
CA ASP A 681 -17.87 0.83 -12.62
C ASP A 681 -18.08 1.93 -13.66
N THR A 682 -16.99 2.30 -14.35
CA THR A 682 -16.97 3.37 -15.35
C THR A 682 -17.71 3.01 -16.63
N GLU A 683 -17.79 1.73 -16.97
CA GLU A 683 -18.49 1.24 -18.16
C GLU A 683 -20.00 1.38 -18.00
N ASN A 684 -20.53 0.94 -16.84
CA ASN A 684 -21.97 0.94 -16.56
C ASN A 684 -22.46 2.16 -15.76
N LYS A 685 -21.56 3.10 -15.43
CA LYS A 685 -21.80 4.25 -14.55
C LYS A 685 -22.48 3.86 -13.23
N GLN A 686 -21.99 2.78 -12.60
CA GLN A 686 -22.47 2.30 -11.30
C GLN A 686 -21.44 2.59 -10.21
N LEU A 687 -21.90 2.97 -9.02
CA LEU A 687 -21.07 3.12 -7.84
C LEU A 687 -21.49 2.08 -6.81
N TYR A 688 -20.58 1.20 -6.39
CA TYR A 688 -20.86 0.15 -5.41
C TYR A 688 -20.18 0.48 -4.08
N ILE A 689 -20.96 0.59 -3.00
CA ILE A 689 -20.49 0.95 -1.65
C ILE A 689 -20.81 -0.19 -0.69
N PHE A 690 -19.78 -0.81 -0.13
CA PHE A 690 -19.90 -1.92 0.80
C PHE A 690 -19.54 -1.42 2.21
N LEU A 691 -20.56 -1.22 3.04
CA LEU A 691 -20.44 -0.79 4.43
C LEU A 691 -20.17 -1.98 5.36
N ASN A 692 -19.23 -1.80 6.29
CA ASN A 692 -18.93 -2.76 7.34
C ASN A 692 -19.68 -2.43 8.64
N ASP A 693 -19.70 -3.39 9.57
CA ASP A 693 -20.23 -3.19 10.92
C ASP A 693 -19.47 -2.09 11.68
N LYS A 694 -20.24 -1.24 12.37
CA LYS A 694 -19.87 -0.06 13.17
C LYS A 694 -19.17 1.06 12.41
N ASP A 695 -19.08 0.98 11.09
CA ASP A 695 -18.43 2.02 10.32
C ASP A 695 -19.29 3.30 10.22
N VAL A 696 -18.58 4.42 10.11
CA VAL A 696 -19.16 5.75 9.89
C VAL A 696 -18.63 6.26 8.55
N VAL A 697 -19.51 6.61 7.63
CA VAL A 697 -19.15 7.10 6.30
C VAL A 697 -19.85 8.42 6.01
N ASP A 698 -19.20 9.34 5.32
CA ASP A 698 -19.79 10.63 4.94
C ASP A 698 -20.11 10.69 3.45
N CYS A 699 -21.35 11.08 3.11
CA CYS A 699 -21.82 11.10 1.72
C CYS A 699 -20.95 11.99 0.82
N ASP A 700 -20.58 13.17 1.28
CA ASP A 700 -19.83 14.13 0.46
C ASP A 700 -18.36 13.72 0.34
N GLU A 701 -17.80 13.18 1.43
CA GLU A 701 -16.43 12.65 1.45
C GLU A 701 -16.25 11.46 0.50
N ILE A 702 -17.24 10.56 0.42
CA ILE A 702 -17.20 9.41 -0.51
C ILE A 702 -17.04 9.91 -1.95
N TYR A 703 -17.89 10.85 -2.39
CA TYR A 703 -17.81 11.33 -3.77
C TYR A 703 -16.50 12.06 -4.06
N ASN A 704 -16.06 12.95 -3.16
CA ASN A 704 -14.81 13.69 -3.35
C ASN A 704 -13.59 12.75 -3.42
N LYS A 705 -13.50 11.76 -2.51
CA LYS A 705 -12.41 10.76 -2.53
C LYS A 705 -12.39 9.95 -3.83
N ILE A 706 -13.55 9.71 -4.43
CA ILE A 706 -13.66 8.97 -5.68
C ILE A 706 -13.28 9.86 -6.87
N GLU A 707 -13.79 11.08 -6.96
CA GLU A 707 -13.39 12.06 -8.00
C GLU A 707 -11.88 12.28 -7.99
N ASP A 708 -11.29 12.53 -6.81
CA ASP A 708 -9.85 12.82 -6.66
C ASP A 708 -8.95 11.64 -7.07
N ARG A 709 -9.33 10.40 -6.71
CA ARG A 709 -8.49 9.22 -7.00
C ARG A 709 -8.66 8.69 -8.41
N LEU A 710 -9.87 8.74 -8.96
CA LEU A 710 -10.19 8.21 -10.28
C LEU A 710 -10.12 9.24 -11.39
N ASN A 711 -9.95 10.52 -11.05
CA ASN A 711 -9.97 11.63 -12.00
C ASN A 711 -11.24 11.63 -12.87
N ILE A 712 -12.39 11.29 -12.26
CA ILE A 712 -13.71 11.29 -12.91
C ILE A 712 -14.38 12.62 -12.60
N GLU A 713 -14.64 13.43 -13.63
CA GLU A 713 -15.20 14.79 -13.48
C GLU A 713 -16.68 14.82 -13.03
N ASP A 714 -17.43 13.72 -13.21
CA ASP A 714 -18.87 13.66 -12.91
C ASP A 714 -19.26 12.34 -12.23
N ILE A 715 -18.65 12.03 -11.07
CA ILE A 715 -19.02 10.82 -10.32
C ILE A 715 -20.46 10.88 -9.82
N ARG A 716 -21.01 12.09 -9.65
CA ARG A 716 -22.37 12.30 -9.15
C ARG A 716 -23.44 11.83 -10.15
N SER A 717 -23.08 11.63 -11.42
CA SER A 717 -23.93 10.98 -12.41
C SER A 717 -24.03 9.45 -12.26
N TYR A 718 -23.16 8.82 -11.47
CA TYR A 718 -23.14 7.38 -11.28
C TYR A 718 -24.27 6.96 -10.34
N THR A 719 -24.83 5.77 -10.55
CA THR A 719 -25.87 5.24 -9.67
C THR A 719 -25.25 4.53 -8.46
N PRO A 720 -25.35 5.07 -7.23
CA PRO A 720 -24.85 4.40 -6.05
C PRO A 720 -25.73 3.20 -5.66
N ASN A 721 -25.07 2.14 -5.23
CA ASN A 721 -25.62 0.89 -4.73
C ASN A 721 -24.94 0.60 -3.40
N VAL A 722 -25.64 0.85 -2.30
CA VAL A 722 -25.08 0.72 -0.96
C VAL A 722 -25.51 -0.61 -0.33
N PHE A 723 -24.57 -1.31 0.26
CA PHE A 723 -24.81 -2.57 0.96
C PHE A 723 -24.31 -2.46 2.39
N LEU A 724 -25.11 -2.89 3.36
CA LEU A 724 -24.60 -3.24 4.69
C LEU A 724 -24.47 -4.76 4.73
N ASN A 725 -23.23 -5.25 4.81
CA ASN A 725 -22.91 -6.66 4.58
C ASN A 725 -23.35 -7.12 3.16
N SER A 726 -24.38 -7.97 3.05
CA SER A 726 -25.01 -8.40 1.79
C SER A 726 -26.38 -7.74 1.52
N MET A 727 -26.91 -6.97 2.48
CA MET A 727 -28.25 -6.41 2.38
C MET A 727 -28.21 -5.09 1.59
N PRO A 728 -28.91 -4.98 0.44
CA PRO A 728 -29.01 -3.72 -0.29
C PRO A 728 -29.83 -2.70 0.51
N LEU A 729 -29.26 -1.51 0.66
CA LEU A 729 -29.92 -0.36 1.28
C LEU A 729 -30.63 0.41 0.16
N ASN A 730 -31.90 0.13 -0.06
CA ASN A 730 -32.66 0.72 -1.16
C ASN A 730 -33.84 1.56 -0.67
N THR A 731 -34.87 0.94 -0.09
CA THR A 731 -36.12 1.63 0.25
C THR A 731 -36.64 1.20 1.60
N ALA A 732 -37.16 2.14 2.40
CA ALA A 732 -37.86 1.86 3.65
C ALA A 732 -38.94 2.92 3.93
N THR A 733 -39.89 2.59 4.80
CA THR A 733 -41.04 3.45 5.12
C THR A 733 -41.00 3.84 6.60
N GLU A 734 -41.26 5.12 6.89
CA GLU A 734 -41.32 5.66 8.25
C GLU A 734 -42.44 4.98 9.05
N GLN A 735 -42.12 4.49 10.24
CA GLN A 735 -43.05 3.83 11.14
C GLN A 735 -43.98 4.85 11.79
N SER A 736 -45.27 4.52 11.94
CA SER A 736 -46.28 5.43 12.50
C SER A 736 -45.95 5.91 13.91
N ASP A 737 -45.38 5.03 14.72
CA ASP A 737 -45.22 5.23 16.17
C ASP A 737 -43.85 5.83 16.54
N TYR A 738 -42.92 5.87 15.59
CA TYR A 738 -41.52 6.28 15.81
C TYR A 738 -41.08 7.26 14.71
N PRO A 739 -41.15 8.57 14.95
CA PRO A 739 -40.75 9.59 13.97
C PRO A 739 -39.28 9.43 13.56
N LEU A 740 -38.99 9.61 12.27
CA LEU A 740 -37.64 9.47 11.69
C LEU A 740 -37.01 8.08 11.85
N TYR A 741 -37.82 7.08 12.19
CA TYR A 741 -37.44 5.68 12.19
C TYR A 741 -38.14 4.96 11.04
N PHE A 742 -37.36 4.28 10.20
CA PHE A 742 -37.84 3.63 8.98
C PHE A 742 -37.55 2.13 9.04
N LYS A 743 -38.49 1.33 8.56
CA LYS A 743 -38.33 -0.12 8.39
C LYS A 743 -38.77 -0.54 7.01
N LYS A 744 -38.20 -1.63 6.52
CA LYS A 744 -38.68 -2.32 5.33
C LYS A 744 -39.84 -3.24 5.75
N GLU A 745 -40.96 -3.19 5.04
CA GLU A 745 -42.05 -4.15 5.27
C GLU A 745 -41.55 -5.54 4.86
N GLU A 746 -41.59 -6.51 5.78
CA GLU A 746 -41.29 -7.91 5.49
C GLU A 746 -42.59 -8.66 5.20
N ASP A 747 -42.61 -9.40 4.09
CA ASP A 747 -43.64 -10.38 3.76
C ASP A 747 -43.48 -11.62 4.66
N GLY A 748 -44.12 -11.63 5.83
CA GLY A 748 -44.39 -12.86 6.60
C GLY A 748 -43.74 -12.98 7.99
N GLU A 749 -44.43 -13.74 8.86
CA GLU A 749 -44.25 -13.89 10.32
C GLU A 749 -42.96 -14.59 10.79
N GLU A 750 -41.76 -14.04 10.55
CA GLU A 750 -40.56 -14.45 11.31
C GLU A 750 -40.03 -13.31 12.19
N SER A 751 -39.70 -13.67 13.43
CA SER A 751 -39.44 -12.84 14.62
C SER A 751 -38.67 -11.51 14.41
N ASN A 752 -39.15 -10.47 15.10
CA ASN A 752 -38.75 -9.05 15.16
C ASN A 752 -37.25 -8.67 15.35
N SER A 753 -36.29 -9.60 15.36
CA SER A 753 -34.87 -9.31 15.68
C SER A 753 -33.92 -9.18 14.49
N ASN A 754 -34.38 -9.41 13.25
CA ASN A 754 -33.50 -9.48 12.06
C ASN A 754 -33.82 -8.48 10.93
N ALA A 755 -34.87 -7.65 11.07
CA ALA A 755 -35.34 -6.76 10.01
C ALA A 755 -34.43 -5.54 9.79
N LEU A 756 -34.28 -5.12 8.53
CA LEU A 756 -33.53 -3.91 8.15
C LEU A 756 -34.25 -2.66 8.65
N SER A 757 -33.56 -1.85 9.45
CA SER A 757 -34.07 -0.60 10.00
C SER A 757 -33.11 0.56 9.86
N PHE A 758 -33.69 1.76 9.87
CA PHE A 758 -32.98 3.02 9.71
C PHE A 758 -33.47 4.02 10.75
N SER A 759 -32.56 4.78 11.36
CA SER A 759 -32.87 5.88 12.26
C SER A 759 -32.17 7.13 11.76
N HIS A 760 -32.95 8.15 11.40
CA HIS A 760 -32.42 9.43 10.94
C HIS A 760 -32.36 10.45 12.09
N GLN A 761 -31.17 10.98 12.35
CA GLN A 761 -30.88 12.02 13.34
C GLN A 761 -30.53 13.34 12.63
N PRO A 762 -31.48 14.28 12.50
CA PRO A 762 -31.24 15.56 11.84
C PRO A 762 -30.19 16.42 12.53
N ARG A 763 -29.47 17.22 11.75
CA ARG A 763 -28.55 18.26 12.26
C ARG A 763 -29.25 19.61 12.46
N ASP A 764 -30.41 19.81 11.84
CA ASP A 764 -31.17 21.05 11.86
C ASP A 764 -32.67 20.80 12.10
N GLU A 765 -33.41 21.90 12.30
CA GLU A 765 -34.86 21.89 12.52
C GLU A 765 -35.66 21.45 11.27
N GLU A 766 -35.04 21.50 10.10
CA GLU A 766 -35.65 21.18 8.81
C GLU A 766 -35.70 19.67 8.52
N LYS A 767 -35.04 18.86 9.35
CA LYS A 767 -35.05 17.39 9.32
C LYS A 767 -34.49 16.75 8.05
N ASP A 768 -33.95 17.53 7.09
CA ASP A 768 -33.45 17.01 5.81
C ASP A 768 -32.08 16.33 5.95
N LYS A 769 -31.07 17.09 6.44
CA LYS A 769 -29.69 16.60 6.53
C LYS A 769 -29.36 16.10 7.93
N GLY A 770 -28.79 14.91 8.00
CA GLY A 770 -28.57 14.25 9.28
C GLY A 770 -27.60 13.07 9.24
N ARG A 771 -27.44 12.44 10.40
CA ARG A 771 -26.82 11.11 10.53
C ARG A 771 -27.90 10.06 10.32
N LEU A 772 -27.73 9.18 9.35
CA LEU A 772 -28.56 8.01 9.15
C LEU A 772 -27.88 6.78 9.76
N SER A 773 -28.43 6.27 10.84
CA SER A 773 -28.00 5.01 11.45
C SER A 773 -28.75 3.85 10.81
N VAL A 774 -28.04 2.86 10.29
CA VAL A 774 -28.59 1.66 9.65
C VAL A 774 -28.34 0.47 10.57
N SER A 775 -29.32 -0.41 10.74
CA SER A 775 -29.18 -1.65 11.51
C SER A 775 -29.76 -2.82 10.72
N TYR A 776 -29.01 -3.91 10.65
CA TYR A 776 -29.43 -5.15 10.02
C TYR A 776 -28.81 -6.35 10.75
N LYS A 777 -29.64 -7.23 11.30
CA LYS A 777 -29.22 -8.33 12.19
C LYS A 777 -28.29 -7.80 13.32
N ASN A 778 -27.10 -8.36 13.46
CA ASN A 778 -26.10 -7.96 14.46
C ASN A 778 -25.13 -6.88 13.95
N SER A 779 -25.42 -6.23 12.81
CA SER A 779 -24.56 -5.21 12.23
C SER A 779 -25.23 -3.85 12.17
N GLN A 780 -24.44 -2.80 12.36
CA GLN A 780 -24.89 -1.42 12.32
C GLN A 780 -23.90 -0.56 11.53
N ALA A 781 -24.34 0.52 10.89
CA ALA A 781 -23.46 1.49 10.25
C ALA A 781 -24.07 2.90 10.36
N SER A 782 -23.26 3.93 10.18
CA SER A 782 -23.72 5.33 10.21
C SER A 782 -23.32 6.07 8.95
N ILE A 783 -24.28 6.69 8.29
CA ILE A 783 -24.07 7.52 7.10
C ILE A 783 -24.28 8.98 7.50
N LEU A 784 -23.23 9.78 7.46
CA LEU A 784 -23.23 11.20 7.74
C LEU A 784 -23.63 11.99 6.49
N ASN A 785 -24.15 13.20 6.70
CA ASN A 785 -24.61 14.10 5.63
C ASN A 785 -25.68 13.47 4.71
N TYR A 786 -26.43 12.49 5.21
CA TYR A 786 -27.54 11.90 4.48
C TYR A 786 -28.70 12.90 4.39
N SER A 787 -29.23 13.12 3.19
CA SER A 787 -30.38 13.99 2.91
C SER A 787 -31.61 13.17 2.58
N LEU A 788 -32.70 13.38 3.34
CA LEU A 788 -34.00 12.78 3.05
C LEU A 788 -34.62 13.30 1.74
N LEU A 789 -34.41 14.58 1.40
CA LEU A 789 -34.89 15.19 0.16
C LEU A 789 -34.15 14.69 -1.07
N ASN A 790 -32.82 14.67 -1.01
CA ASN A 790 -31.98 14.31 -2.16
C ASN A 790 -31.72 12.82 -2.29
N LYS A 791 -32.23 12.00 -1.35
CA LYS A 791 -32.07 10.54 -1.33
C LYS A 791 -30.59 10.16 -1.48
N SER A 792 -29.76 10.71 -0.61
CA SER A 792 -28.30 10.56 -0.69
C SER A 792 -27.90 9.08 -0.84
N LEU A 793 -26.94 8.81 -1.71
CA LEU A 793 -26.49 7.45 -2.04
C LEU A 793 -27.59 6.51 -2.57
N ASN A 794 -28.66 7.05 -3.17
CA ASN A 794 -29.79 6.29 -3.74
C ASN A 794 -30.51 5.40 -2.71
N ILE A 795 -30.50 5.82 -1.44
CA ILE A 795 -31.34 5.24 -0.39
C ILE A 795 -32.61 6.10 -0.31
N ASP A 796 -33.79 5.50 -0.50
CA ASP A 796 -35.08 6.17 -0.52
C ASP A 796 -35.89 5.85 0.75
N LEU A 797 -35.86 6.77 1.71
CA LEU A 797 -36.61 6.66 2.96
C LEU A 797 -37.89 7.48 2.84
N LYS A 798 -39.04 6.80 2.86
CA LYS A 798 -40.36 7.40 2.64
C LYS A 798 -40.96 7.90 3.95
N PRO A 799 -41.03 9.22 4.18
CA PRO A 799 -41.67 9.77 5.38
C PRO A 799 -43.18 9.57 5.27
N THR A 800 -43.82 9.18 6.37
CA THR A 800 -45.27 9.00 6.48
C THR A 800 -45.88 10.03 7.43
N LYS A 801 -45.13 10.49 8.44
CA LYS A 801 -45.59 11.42 9.47
C LYS A 801 -45.77 12.83 8.92
N LYS A 802 -46.87 13.47 9.31
CA LYS A 802 -47.24 14.84 8.90
C LYS A 802 -46.14 15.85 9.23
N GLU A 803 -45.63 15.84 10.45
CA GLU A 803 -44.55 16.76 10.90
C GLU A 803 -43.26 16.61 10.07
N THR A 804 -42.89 15.38 9.72
CA THR A 804 -41.67 15.12 8.91
C THR A 804 -41.87 15.63 7.49
N LYS A 805 -43.04 15.38 6.88
CA LYS A 805 -43.40 15.89 5.54
C LYS A 805 -43.42 17.42 5.49
N GLU A 806 -44.01 18.07 6.49
CA GLU A 806 -44.09 19.54 6.55
C GLU A 806 -42.71 20.20 6.72
N SER A 807 -41.81 19.63 7.52
CA SER A 807 -40.42 20.10 7.63
C SER A 807 -39.66 19.97 6.31
N LEU A 808 -39.79 18.82 5.63
CA LEU A 808 -39.14 18.57 4.33
C LEU A 808 -39.70 19.46 3.21
N GLU A 809 -41.01 19.76 3.21
CA GLU A 809 -41.60 20.71 2.26
C GLU A 809 -41.06 22.13 2.44
N LYS A 810 -40.81 22.57 3.68
CA LYS A 810 -40.19 23.87 3.97
C LYS A 810 -38.75 23.92 3.43
N ALA A 811 -37.96 22.88 3.70
CA ALA A 811 -36.60 22.73 3.18
C ALA A 811 -36.56 22.73 1.64
N ASN A 812 -37.46 21.99 0.99
CA ASN A 812 -37.52 21.93 -0.47
C ASN A 812 -37.97 23.26 -1.09
N LYS A 813 -38.91 23.99 -0.46
CA LYS A 813 -39.28 25.35 -0.92
C LYS A 813 -38.09 26.30 -0.86
N ARG A 814 -37.28 26.23 0.21
CA ARG A 814 -36.04 27.01 0.37
C ARG A 814 -35.00 26.66 -0.70
N LEU A 815 -34.72 25.37 -0.91
CA LEU A 815 -33.81 24.88 -1.95
C LEU A 815 -34.23 25.31 -3.37
N ASN A 816 -35.54 25.32 -3.67
CA ASN A 816 -36.05 25.77 -4.96
C ASN A 816 -35.98 27.29 -5.15
N LEU A 817 -36.12 28.06 -4.07
CA LEU A 817 -35.87 29.52 -4.07
C LEU A 817 -34.38 29.82 -4.31
N GLU A 818 -33.48 29.04 -3.70
CA GLU A 818 -32.04 29.12 -3.94
C GLU A 818 -31.66 28.72 -5.38
N LYS A 819 -32.20 27.61 -5.92
CA LYS A 819 -31.94 27.18 -7.30
C LYS A 819 -32.46 28.17 -8.36
N LYS A 820 -33.62 28.80 -8.15
CA LYS A 820 -34.14 29.86 -9.02
C LYS A 820 -33.28 31.13 -8.99
N SER A 821 -32.59 31.40 -7.88
CA SER A 821 -31.61 32.49 -7.81
C SER A 821 -30.31 32.16 -8.56
N SER A 822 -29.95 30.87 -8.64
CA SER A 822 -28.68 30.41 -9.26
C SER A 822 -28.69 30.29 -10.79
N THR A 823 -29.86 30.28 -11.44
CA THR A 823 -29.99 30.09 -12.91
C THR A 823 -29.72 31.37 -13.73
N VAL A 824 -29.39 32.49 -13.09
CA VAL A 824 -29.23 33.81 -13.73
C VAL A 824 -27.76 34.18 -13.98
N SER A 825 -26.76 33.39 -13.53
CA SER A 825 -25.36 33.83 -13.51
C SER A 825 -24.37 32.95 -14.30
N ALA A 826 -24.51 32.87 -15.62
CA ALA A 826 -23.45 32.36 -16.49
C ALA A 826 -23.02 33.45 -17.49
N GLY A 827 -21.87 34.09 -17.26
CA GLY A 827 -21.20 34.94 -18.25
C GLY A 827 -20.35 36.09 -17.68
N GLY A 828 -19.04 35.87 -17.56
CA GLY A 828 -18.03 36.93 -17.42
C GLY A 828 -17.30 37.00 -16.06
N THR A 829 -15.96 36.94 -16.10
CA THR A 829 -15.06 37.18 -14.97
C THR A 829 -14.84 38.69 -14.81
N ALA A 830 -15.34 39.29 -13.73
CA ALA A 830 -15.09 40.69 -13.36
C ALA A 830 -14.14 40.77 -12.16
N PHE A 831 -13.33 41.82 -12.07
CA PHE A 831 -12.44 42.07 -10.93
C PHE A 831 -12.98 43.21 -10.08
N ALA A 832 -13.22 42.95 -8.79
CA ALA A 832 -13.70 43.95 -7.84
C ALA A 832 -12.87 43.95 -6.55
N ASN A 833 -13.13 44.93 -5.69
CA ASN A 833 -12.48 45.04 -4.38
C ASN A 833 -13.14 44.03 -3.41
N PRO A 834 -12.36 43.25 -2.66
CA PRO A 834 -12.89 42.51 -1.53
C PRO A 834 -13.16 43.45 -0.35
N ILE A 835 -14.00 43.02 0.59
CA ILE A 835 -14.22 43.72 1.86
C ILE A 835 -12.95 43.63 2.72
N ILE A 836 -12.56 44.74 3.34
CA ILE A 836 -11.51 44.82 4.36
C ILE A 836 -12.07 45.34 5.69
N GLU A 837 -11.32 45.21 6.79
CA GLU A 837 -11.75 45.59 8.15
C GLU A 837 -12.25 47.04 8.30
N ASP A 838 -11.77 47.96 7.46
CA ASP A 838 -12.14 49.39 7.47
C ASP A 838 -13.31 49.74 6.54
N ASP A 839 -13.91 48.75 5.87
CA ASP A 839 -15.10 48.97 5.05
C ASP A 839 -16.37 49.07 5.92
N VAL A 840 -17.40 49.74 5.38
CA VAL A 840 -18.67 49.91 6.10
C VAL A 840 -19.76 49.07 5.43
N VAL A 841 -20.30 48.10 6.17
CA VAL A 841 -21.47 47.32 5.76
C VAL A 841 -22.63 47.59 6.71
N VAL A 842 -23.82 47.84 6.17
CA VAL A 842 -25.02 48.20 6.93
C VAL A 842 -26.23 47.36 6.54
N CYS A 843 -27.15 47.13 7.47
CA CYS A 843 -28.49 46.64 7.18
C CYS A 843 -29.43 47.82 6.84
N PRO A 844 -30.59 47.58 6.20
CA PRO A 844 -31.48 48.66 5.74
C PRO A 844 -32.14 49.41 6.91
N HIS A 845 -32.06 48.86 8.13
CA HIS A 845 -32.59 49.45 9.37
C HIS A 845 -31.53 50.23 10.16
N GLY A 846 -30.38 50.55 9.54
CA GLY A 846 -29.31 51.36 10.14
C GLY A 846 -28.31 50.60 11.01
N GLY A 847 -28.38 49.27 11.07
CA GLY A 847 -27.43 48.46 11.83
C GLY A 847 -26.12 48.24 11.08
N HIS A 848 -24.98 48.45 11.75
CA HIS A 848 -23.64 48.27 11.19
C HIS A 848 -23.12 46.85 11.45
N VAL A 849 -22.57 46.22 10.42
CA VAL A 849 -21.84 44.95 10.55
C VAL A 849 -20.45 45.23 11.11
N ILE A 850 -20.05 44.53 12.17
CA ILE A 850 -18.71 44.59 12.72
C ILE A 850 -17.79 43.67 11.91
N LEU A 851 -16.81 44.26 11.22
CA LEU A 851 -15.86 43.52 10.38
C LEU A 851 -14.56 43.28 11.15
N LYS A 852 -14.15 42.01 11.27
CA LYS A 852 -12.87 41.62 11.87
C LYS A 852 -12.30 40.43 11.12
N SER A 853 -11.13 40.61 10.53
CA SER A 853 -10.45 39.62 9.71
C SER A 853 -9.67 38.63 10.61
N ARG A 854 -10.14 37.38 10.71
CA ARG A 854 -9.43 36.32 11.43
C ARG A 854 -8.70 35.40 10.46
N ALA A 855 -9.43 34.81 9.52
CA ALA A 855 -8.90 33.90 8.51
C ALA A 855 -8.15 34.65 7.39
N GLY A 856 -8.56 35.88 7.06
CA GLY A 856 -7.88 36.71 6.05
C GLY A 856 -6.78 37.63 6.58
N LYS A 857 -6.39 37.53 7.87
CA LYS A 857 -5.50 38.51 8.55
C LYS A 857 -4.13 38.68 7.88
N SER A 858 -3.63 37.65 7.21
CA SER A 858 -2.35 37.65 6.48
C SER A 858 -2.41 38.36 5.12
N ILE A 859 -3.62 38.69 4.63
CA ILE A 859 -3.86 39.27 3.31
C ILE A 859 -4.40 40.67 3.55
N ARG A 860 -3.60 41.68 3.24
CA ARG A 860 -3.83 43.05 3.73
C ARG A 860 -3.81 44.09 2.63
N SER A 861 -4.67 45.11 2.76
CA SER A 861 -4.56 46.38 2.06
C SER A 861 -4.45 47.49 3.10
N ASP A 862 -3.38 48.28 3.06
CA ASP A 862 -3.15 49.40 3.99
C ASP A 862 -3.31 48.99 5.48
N ASP A 863 -2.67 47.87 5.84
CA ASP A 863 -2.69 47.22 7.16
C ASP A 863 -4.05 46.65 7.65
N GLN A 864 -5.10 46.74 6.83
CA GLN A 864 -6.42 46.15 7.09
C GLN A 864 -6.53 44.75 6.46
N GLY A 865 -6.98 43.76 7.24
CA GLY A 865 -7.16 42.38 6.75
C GLY A 865 -8.37 42.23 5.83
N VAL A 866 -8.27 41.34 4.84
CA VAL A 866 -9.39 40.97 3.96
C VAL A 866 -10.40 40.11 4.72
N ILE A 867 -11.68 40.43 4.59
CA ILE A 867 -12.77 39.65 5.20
C ILE A 867 -13.11 38.46 4.29
N LEU A 868 -12.91 37.25 4.82
CA LEU A 868 -13.32 36.00 4.17
C LEU A 868 -14.75 35.61 4.57
N ASP A 869 -15.37 34.70 3.83
CA ASP A 869 -16.72 34.19 4.08
C ASP A 869 -16.94 33.71 5.52
N VAL A 870 -15.97 32.98 6.08
CA VAL A 870 -15.96 32.53 7.48
C VAL A 870 -15.82 33.65 8.51
N ASP A 871 -15.16 34.75 8.15
CA ASP A 871 -15.04 35.95 8.99
C ASP A 871 -16.34 36.77 8.96
N PHE A 872 -17.00 36.81 7.80
CA PHE A 872 -18.20 37.63 7.57
C PHE A 872 -19.49 36.98 8.09
N ILE A 873 -19.63 35.65 7.93
CA ILE A 873 -20.81 34.94 8.43
C ILE A 873 -20.83 34.92 9.96
N ASN A 874 -21.99 35.19 10.56
CA ASN A 874 -22.17 35.46 11.98
C ASN A 874 -21.51 36.74 12.50
N SER A 875 -20.95 37.61 11.65
CA SER A 875 -20.49 38.94 12.08
C SER A 875 -21.64 39.71 12.75
N PRO A 876 -21.44 40.31 13.94
CA PRO A 876 -22.48 41.04 14.64
C PRO A 876 -23.00 42.23 13.85
N ILE A 877 -24.31 42.48 13.92
CA ILE A 877 -24.95 43.70 13.41
C ILE A 877 -25.43 44.52 14.61
N VAL A 878 -24.93 45.74 14.74
CA VAL A 878 -25.16 46.61 15.91
C VAL A 878 -25.86 47.90 15.49
N GLY A 879 -26.76 48.43 16.32
CA GLY A 879 -27.48 49.69 16.03
C GLY A 879 -28.67 49.55 15.06
N CYS A 880 -29.18 48.35 14.83
CA CYS A 880 -30.37 48.12 14.01
C CYS A 880 -31.65 48.59 14.72
N SER A 881 -32.43 49.47 14.09
CA SER A 881 -33.63 50.08 14.68
C SER A 881 -34.95 49.36 14.36
N ALA A 882 -34.91 48.15 13.79
CA ALA A 882 -36.10 47.37 13.45
C ALA A 882 -36.80 46.78 14.69
N LYS A 883 -38.13 46.60 14.61
CA LYS A 883 -38.96 45.96 15.65
C LYS A 883 -38.42 44.56 16.05
N ASN A 884 -37.90 43.82 15.07
CA ASN A 884 -37.06 42.64 15.29
C ASN A 884 -35.66 42.97 14.73
N PRO A 885 -34.66 43.24 15.58
CA PRO A 885 -33.38 43.77 15.12
C PRO A 885 -32.57 42.71 14.37
N CYS A 886 -31.90 43.15 13.29
CA CYS A 886 -30.79 42.43 12.69
C CYS A 886 -29.66 42.39 13.72
N THR A 887 -29.28 41.20 14.18
CA THR A 887 -28.24 40.99 15.20
C THR A 887 -26.97 40.37 14.62
N LYS A 888 -27.04 39.72 13.46
CA LYS A 888 -25.87 39.15 12.78
C LYS A 888 -26.08 38.95 11.29
N VAL A 889 -24.97 38.85 10.55
CA VAL A 889 -24.95 38.31 9.19
C VAL A 889 -25.28 36.82 9.27
N ALA A 890 -26.36 36.39 8.63
CA ALA A 890 -26.82 35.00 8.71
C ALA A 890 -26.60 34.21 7.42
N TYR A 891 -26.39 34.90 6.30
CA TYR A 891 -26.23 34.24 5.01
C TYR A 891 -25.26 34.97 4.09
N VAL A 892 -24.35 34.20 3.48
CA VAL A 892 -23.37 34.67 2.50
C VAL A 892 -23.40 33.69 1.31
N PRO A 893 -23.97 34.07 0.15
CA PRO A 893 -24.05 33.18 -1.00
C PRO A 893 -22.72 33.08 -1.74
N ARG A 894 -22.48 31.98 -2.47
CA ARG A 894 -21.27 31.79 -3.30
C ARG A 894 -21.09 32.89 -4.34
N ALA A 895 -22.19 33.43 -4.87
CA ALA A 895 -22.18 34.54 -5.82
C ALA A 895 -21.64 35.85 -5.22
N ALA A 896 -21.58 35.99 -3.89
CA ALA A 896 -20.99 37.15 -3.20
C ALA A 896 -19.47 37.02 -2.96
N LEU A 897 -18.87 35.92 -3.40
CA LEU A 897 -17.50 35.54 -3.07
C LEU A 897 -16.59 35.55 -4.29
N SER A 898 -15.30 35.73 -4.05
CA SER A 898 -14.25 35.56 -5.04
C SER A 898 -14.19 34.13 -5.61
N LEU A 899 -13.73 34.01 -6.86
CA LEU A 899 -13.60 32.73 -7.56
C LEU A 899 -12.49 31.86 -6.96
N LYS A 900 -11.34 32.46 -6.64
CA LYS A 900 -10.19 31.75 -6.06
C LYS A 900 -10.23 31.80 -4.54
N SER A 901 -9.93 30.68 -3.89
CA SER A 901 -9.79 30.61 -2.44
C SER A 901 -8.47 31.22 -1.97
N MET A 902 -8.47 31.72 -0.74
CA MET A 902 -7.32 32.21 0.00
C MET A 902 -7.46 31.72 1.45
N ASN A 903 -6.41 31.10 1.99
CA ASN A 903 -6.45 30.43 3.30
C ASN A 903 -7.65 29.44 3.43
N ASN A 904 -7.90 28.64 2.38
CA ASN A 904 -9.01 27.66 2.28
C ASN A 904 -10.43 28.25 2.36
N HIS A 905 -10.56 29.56 2.22
CA HIS A 905 -11.81 30.31 2.30
C HIS A 905 -11.90 31.32 1.15
N TYR A 906 -13.02 32.03 0.98
CA TYR A 906 -13.20 32.95 -0.16
C TYR A 906 -13.46 34.37 0.31
N ALA A 907 -12.82 35.35 -0.33
CA ALA A 907 -13.02 36.76 0.00
C ALA A 907 -14.44 37.22 -0.37
N VAL A 908 -15.06 38.01 0.50
CA VAL A 908 -16.36 38.65 0.25
C VAL A 908 -16.15 39.88 -0.63
N MET A 909 -16.94 40.02 -1.69
CA MET A 909 -16.77 41.09 -2.68
C MET A 909 -17.67 42.29 -2.37
N GLN A 910 -17.11 43.51 -2.30
CA GLN A 910 -17.87 44.73 -1.95
C GLN A 910 -19.10 44.93 -2.84
N ASP A 911 -18.96 44.67 -4.15
CA ASP A 911 -20.02 44.88 -5.14
C ASP A 911 -21.19 43.90 -5.03
N LEU A 912 -21.00 42.79 -4.30
CA LEU A 912 -21.94 41.68 -4.23
C LEU A 912 -22.53 41.48 -2.82
N VAL A 913 -22.13 42.32 -1.85
CA VAL A 913 -22.70 42.36 -0.49
C VAL A 913 -24.23 42.49 -0.44
N PRO A 914 -24.91 43.17 -1.39
CA PRO A 914 -26.37 43.13 -1.49
C PRO A 914 -27.01 41.74 -1.54
N ALA A 915 -26.26 40.71 -1.93
CA ALA A 915 -26.73 39.33 -1.91
C ALA A 915 -26.62 38.64 -0.52
N CYS A 916 -25.90 39.24 0.43
CA CYS A 916 -25.77 38.75 1.81
C CYS A 916 -26.94 39.21 2.68
N LEU A 917 -27.38 38.36 3.63
CA LEU A 917 -28.57 38.62 4.46
C LEU A 917 -28.25 38.59 5.95
N SER A 918 -28.99 39.40 6.72
CA SER A 918 -29.04 39.32 8.18
C SER A 918 -29.87 38.12 8.67
N ASN A 919 -29.84 37.86 9.98
CA ASN A 919 -30.71 36.89 10.67
C ASN A 919 -32.21 37.19 10.55
N THR A 920 -32.59 38.39 10.12
CA THR A 920 -33.98 38.77 9.82
C THR A 920 -34.27 38.77 8.32
N SER A 921 -33.40 38.13 7.53
CA SER A 921 -33.47 38.04 6.06
C SER A 921 -33.41 39.40 5.34
N SER A 922 -32.81 40.42 5.97
CA SER A 922 -32.68 41.76 5.38
C SER A 922 -31.38 41.87 4.58
N PRO A 923 -31.40 42.37 3.33
CA PRO A 923 -30.20 42.49 2.49
C PRO A 923 -29.24 43.53 3.02
N LEU A 924 -27.96 43.19 3.07
CA LEU A 924 -26.90 44.08 3.56
C LEU A 924 -26.40 45.00 2.45
N ARG A 925 -25.78 46.12 2.82
CA ARG A 925 -25.24 47.08 1.86
C ARG A 925 -23.83 47.47 2.25
N CYS A 926 -22.89 47.39 1.31
CA CYS A 926 -21.55 47.91 1.47
C CYS A 926 -21.45 49.34 0.92
N ILE A 927 -20.78 50.23 1.66
CA ILE A 927 -20.36 51.54 1.16
C ILE A 927 -19.03 51.33 0.43
N LYS A 928 -19.07 51.39 -0.91
CA LYS A 928 -17.92 51.06 -1.76
C LYS A 928 -16.74 51.98 -1.46
N LYS A 929 -15.56 51.38 -1.29
CA LYS A 929 -14.29 52.07 -1.05
C LYS A 929 -13.19 51.39 -1.86
N GLU A 930 -12.31 52.18 -2.48
CA GLU A 930 -11.17 51.60 -3.18
C GLU A 930 -10.13 51.02 -2.20
N ASN A 931 -9.62 49.84 -2.52
CA ASN A 931 -8.48 49.24 -1.85
C ASN A 931 -7.52 48.61 -2.88
N ARG A 932 -6.30 48.25 -2.45
CA ARG A 932 -5.22 47.83 -3.36
C ARG A 932 -5.39 46.41 -3.92
N ILE A 933 -6.42 45.69 -3.49
CA ILE A 933 -6.63 44.28 -3.82
C ILE A 933 -7.78 44.15 -4.82
N LYS A 934 -7.54 43.50 -5.96
CA LYS A 934 -8.56 43.20 -6.95
C LYS A 934 -8.68 41.68 -7.12
N LEU A 935 -9.86 41.13 -6.86
CA LEU A 935 -10.13 39.70 -7.00
C LEU A 935 -11.23 39.43 -8.02
N ALA A 936 -11.07 38.33 -8.75
CA ALA A 936 -12.02 37.90 -9.76
C ALA A 936 -13.28 37.32 -9.10
N HIS A 937 -14.46 37.68 -9.62
CA HIS A 937 -15.78 37.18 -9.20
C HIS A 937 -16.72 37.02 -10.41
N SER A 938 -17.84 36.33 -10.23
CA SER A 938 -18.91 36.22 -11.24
C SER A 938 -19.86 37.43 -11.20
N ILE A 939 -20.28 37.96 -12.35
CA ILE A 939 -21.23 39.10 -12.43
C ILE A 939 -22.66 38.65 -12.09
N GLY A 940 -23.30 39.34 -11.16
CA GLY A 940 -24.75 39.34 -10.97
C GLY A 940 -25.14 40.45 -10.01
N SER A 941 -25.74 41.55 -10.49
CA SER A 941 -26.31 42.60 -9.65
C SER A 941 -27.70 42.98 -10.17
N PRO A 942 -28.69 43.17 -9.29
CA PRO A 942 -29.70 44.21 -9.46
C PRO A 942 -29.28 45.44 -8.64
N THR A 943 -29.14 46.56 -9.32
CA THR A 943 -29.10 47.91 -8.75
C THR A 943 -30.38 48.20 -7.96
N SER A 944 -30.28 48.60 -6.69
CA SER A 944 -31.41 49.17 -5.94
C SER A 944 -31.08 50.59 -5.46
N GLU A 945 -31.82 51.56 -5.99
CA GLU A 945 -31.83 52.96 -5.57
C GLU A 945 -32.24 53.11 -4.10
N ASN A 946 -31.75 54.20 -3.50
CA ASN A 946 -32.11 54.70 -2.18
C ASN A 946 -33.57 55.17 -2.19
N ASP A 947 -34.38 54.76 -1.20
CA ASP A 947 -35.38 55.64 -0.58
C ASP A 947 -35.98 55.12 0.76
N ASN A 948 -35.75 55.92 1.81
CA ASN A 948 -36.64 56.31 2.90
C ASN A 948 -36.95 55.48 4.18
N ALA A 949 -37.03 56.27 5.28
CA ALA A 949 -38.03 56.26 6.37
C ALA A 949 -37.70 55.75 7.80
N ALA A 950 -36.43 55.82 8.28
CA ALA A 950 -36.13 55.52 9.70
C ALA A 950 -35.32 56.60 10.45
N VAL A 951 -35.34 57.84 9.97
CA VAL A 951 -35.01 59.01 10.81
C VAL A 951 -36.30 59.38 11.54
N LEU A 952 -36.45 59.01 12.83
CA LEU A 952 -37.29 59.66 13.88
C LEU A 952 -37.65 58.67 15.03
N ASN A 953 -36.78 58.49 16.02
CA ASN A 953 -37.09 58.72 17.47
C ASN A 953 -35.98 58.16 18.40
N PRO A 954 -35.39 58.99 19.28
CA PRO A 954 -34.39 58.59 20.27
C PRO A 954 -35.07 58.24 21.61
N ASN A 955 -34.67 57.15 22.28
CA ASN A 955 -34.97 56.98 23.70
C ASN A 955 -33.71 56.55 24.48
N LEU A 956 -33.61 57.14 25.66
CA LEU A 956 -32.46 57.32 26.52
C LEU A 956 -32.25 56.13 27.46
N ASN A 957 -31.01 55.63 27.56
CA ASN A 957 -30.64 54.49 28.40
C ASN A 957 -29.77 54.94 29.59
N LYS A 958 -30.18 54.63 30.83
CA LYS A 958 -29.38 54.82 32.04
C LYS A 958 -28.66 53.50 32.34
N PRO A 959 -27.32 53.38 32.16
CA PRO A 959 -26.61 52.13 32.36
C PRO A 959 -26.49 51.80 33.85
N VAL A 960 -26.73 50.54 34.20
CA VAL A 960 -26.67 50.05 35.58
C VAL A 960 -25.76 48.83 35.66
N ILE A 961 -24.84 48.83 36.62
CA ILE A 961 -23.99 47.67 36.91
C ILE A 961 -24.59 46.92 38.09
N ARG A 962 -24.90 45.64 37.93
CA ARG A 962 -25.43 44.82 39.02
C ARG A 962 -24.35 43.91 39.60
N LEU A 963 -24.06 44.05 40.88
CA LEU A 963 -23.05 43.26 41.59
C LEU A 963 -23.71 42.20 42.49
N HIS A 964 -23.40 40.94 42.22
CA HIS A 964 -23.79 39.79 43.03
C HIS A 964 -22.63 39.39 43.95
N VAL A 965 -22.74 39.61 45.26
CA VAL A 965 -21.69 39.22 46.22
C VAL A 965 -22.09 37.92 46.90
N LYS A 966 -21.26 36.88 46.83
CA LYS A 966 -21.56 35.52 47.32
C LYS A 966 -20.36 34.92 48.05
N ALA A 967 -20.57 34.01 49.00
CA ALA A 967 -19.46 33.29 49.64
C ALA A 967 -18.95 32.15 48.75
N PHE A 968 -19.86 31.49 48.02
CA PHE A 968 -19.54 30.36 47.16
C PHE A 968 -20.29 30.46 45.83
N ALA A 969 -19.71 29.93 44.75
CA ALA A 969 -20.31 29.99 43.41
C ALA A 969 -21.69 29.31 43.33
N SER A 970 -21.93 28.28 44.15
CA SER A 970 -23.19 27.55 44.23
C SER A 970 -24.25 28.21 45.12
N GLN A 971 -23.92 29.31 45.81
CA GLN A 971 -24.86 29.99 46.70
C GLN A 971 -25.97 30.67 45.89
N SER A 972 -27.22 30.37 46.23
CA SER A 972 -28.39 30.91 45.52
C SER A 972 -28.73 32.34 45.96
N ASP A 973 -28.52 32.68 47.23
CA ASP A 973 -28.72 34.02 47.78
C ASP A 973 -27.44 34.89 47.74
N ASN A 974 -27.61 36.21 47.67
CA ASN A 974 -26.53 37.20 47.71
C ASN A 974 -26.30 37.68 49.15
N LEU A 975 -25.04 37.82 49.53
CA LEU A 975 -24.61 38.29 50.83
C LEU A 975 -24.93 39.77 51.04
N LEU A 976 -25.27 40.13 52.29
CA LEU A 976 -25.50 41.51 52.67
C LEU A 976 -24.18 42.30 52.74
N VAL A 977 -24.03 43.26 51.85
CA VAL A 977 -22.89 44.19 51.86
C VAL A 977 -23.17 45.34 52.83
N ALA A 978 -22.79 45.17 54.10
CA ALA A 978 -22.96 46.20 55.14
C ALA A 978 -21.77 47.18 55.24
N THR A 979 -20.58 46.77 54.82
CA THR A 979 -19.37 47.59 54.88
C THR A 979 -18.54 47.39 53.61
N TYR A 980 -18.06 48.50 53.03
CA TYR A 980 -17.10 48.46 51.92
C TYR A 980 -16.06 49.59 52.03
N TYR A 981 -14.96 49.43 51.31
CA TYR A 981 -13.95 50.48 51.17
C TYR A 981 -13.85 50.90 49.72
N LEU A 982 -13.81 52.21 49.45
CA LEU A 982 -13.49 52.77 48.13
C LEU A 982 -12.19 53.58 48.26
N PHE A 983 -11.15 53.18 47.52
CA PHE A 983 -9.80 53.73 47.66
C PHE A 983 -9.35 53.86 49.13
N ASP A 984 -9.59 52.80 49.92
CA ASP A 984 -9.28 52.67 51.35
C ASP A 984 -10.12 53.52 52.33
N LYS A 985 -11.06 54.34 51.86
CA LYS A 985 -12.04 55.02 52.71
C LYS A 985 -13.20 54.08 53.05
N LYS A 986 -13.50 53.92 54.34
CA LYS A 986 -14.55 53.01 54.86
C LYS A 986 -15.95 53.64 54.76
N PHE A 987 -16.92 52.85 54.30
CA PHE A 987 -18.35 53.18 54.26
C PHE A 987 -19.14 52.05 54.92
N GLU A 988 -20.07 52.38 55.83
CA GLU A 988 -20.85 51.41 56.61
C GLU A 988 -22.34 51.75 56.63
N ASP A 989 -23.19 50.76 56.38
CA ASP A 989 -24.65 50.81 56.51
C ASP A 989 -25.15 49.50 57.15
N LYS A 990 -25.75 49.60 58.33
CA LYS A 990 -26.26 48.45 59.10
C LYS A 990 -27.36 47.68 58.37
N ASN A 991 -28.07 48.30 57.44
CA ASN A 991 -29.14 47.68 56.64
C ASN A 991 -28.64 47.16 55.28
N GLY A 992 -27.34 47.29 55.02
CA GLY A 992 -26.67 46.94 53.78
C GLY A 992 -26.94 47.89 52.63
N PHE A 993 -25.91 48.18 51.84
CA PHE A 993 -26.01 49.05 50.68
C PHE A 993 -26.88 48.41 49.59
N SER A 994 -27.77 49.20 48.98
CA SER A 994 -28.50 48.80 47.77
C SER A 994 -27.86 49.35 46.50
N LYS A 995 -27.17 50.50 46.59
CA LYS A 995 -26.62 51.24 45.46
C LYS A 995 -25.34 51.97 45.88
N ILE A 996 -24.36 52.00 44.98
CA ILE A 996 -23.13 52.78 45.10
C ILE A 996 -23.00 53.64 43.84
N LYS A 997 -22.91 54.96 44.01
CA LYS A 997 -22.71 55.90 42.90
C LYS A 997 -21.21 56.18 42.75
N LEU A 998 -20.67 55.91 41.56
CA LEU A 998 -19.27 56.20 41.21
C LEU A 998 -19.22 57.44 40.33
N ASN A 999 -18.53 58.48 40.80
CA ASN A 999 -18.33 59.72 40.05
C ASN A 999 -17.07 59.59 39.20
N LEU A 1000 -17.20 59.60 37.87
CA LEU A 1000 -16.09 59.29 36.94
C LEU A 1000 -14.93 60.28 37.06
N ASP A 1001 -15.19 61.53 37.47
CA ASP A 1001 -14.18 62.55 37.70
C ASP A 1001 -13.29 62.25 38.92
N GLU A 1002 -13.76 61.41 39.86
CA GLU A 1002 -13.02 61.01 41.06
C GLU A 1002 -12.18 59.73 40.85
N GLY A 1003 -12.23 59.16 39.65
CA GLY A 1003 -11.49 57.95 39.28
C GLY A 1003 -9.99 58.20 39.18
N ARG A 1004 -9.18 57.19 39.51
CA ARG A 1004 -7.72 57.25 39.42
C ARG A 1004 -7.22 56.66 38.11
N ASP A 1005 -5.98 56.95 37.74
CA ASP A 1005 -5.36 56.27 36.61
C ASP A 1005 -5.16 54.77 36.92
N VAL A 1006 -5.27 53.93 35.90
CA VAL A 1006 -5.09 52.47 36.02
C VAL A 1006 -3.68 52.15 36.55
N GLU A 1007 -3.60 51.49 37.71
CA GLU A 1007 -2.32 51.16 38.35
C GLU A 1007 -1.63 49.92 37.73
N ASP A 1008 -2.41 48.96 37.20
CA ASP A 1008 -1.87 47.78 36.55
C ASP A 1008 -1.21 48.16 35.22
N LYS A 1009 0.12 48.04 35.15
CA LYS A 1009 0.91 48.44 33.98
C LYS A 1009 0.58 47.64 32.73
N ASN A 1010 0.23 46.35 32.87
CA ASN A 1010 -0.07 45.48 31.74
C ASN A 1010 -1.46 45.80 31.18
N LEU A 1011 -2.45 45.96 32.06
CA LEU A 1011 -3.79 46.37 31.64
C LEU A 1011 -3.76 47.78 31.03
N LYS A 1012 -3.00 48.70 31.62
CA LYS A 1012 -2.82 50.06 31.08
C LYS A 1012 -2.22 50.04 29.67
N ALA A 1013 -1.22 49.19 29.42
CA ALA A 1013 -0.64 49.02 28.08
C ALA A 1013 -1.67 48.43 27.10
N LEU A 1014 -2.38 47.37 27.50
CA LEU A 1014 -3.41 46.74 26.66
C LEU A 1014 -4.52 47.71 26.28
N LEU A 1015 -4.97 48.54 27.23
CA LEU A 1015 -6.01 49.53 26.96
C LEU A 1015 -5.49 50.66 26.08
N ALA A 1016 -4.25 51.12 26.25
CA ALA A 1016 -3.65 52.15 25.40
C ALA A 1016 -3.48 51.68 23.94
N ASP A 1017 -3.19 50.38 23.72
CA ASP A 1017 -3.09 49.78 22.39
C ASP A 1017 -4.45 49.72 21.66
N ASN A 1018 -5.55 49.62 22.40
CA ASN A 1018 -6.89 49.46 21.85
C ASN A 1018 -7.73 50.75 21.87
N TYR A 1019 -7.41 51.68 22.78
CA TYR A 1019 -8.13 52.93 23.00
C TYR A 1019 -7.13 54.08 23.18
N ASP A 1020 -7.01 54.92 22.15
CA ASP A 1020 -6.05 56.01 22.19
C ASP A 1020 -6.44 57.14 23.15
N ASP A 1021 -5.42 57.69 23.81
CA ASP A 1021 -5.58 58.75 24.80
C ASP A 1021 -6.10 60.08 24.23
N LYS A 1022 -6.14 60.24 22.89
CA LYS A 1022 -6.69 61.47 22.26
C LYS A 1022 -8.22 61.42 22.21
N ARG A 1023 -8.81 60.24 22.07
CA ARG A 1023 -10.25 60.06 21.93
C ARG A 1023 -10.93 59.55 23.20
N TYR A 1024 -10.19 58.92 24.10
CA TYR A 1024 -10.75 58.30 25.30
C TYR A 1024 -10.01 58.73 26.57
N ASP A 1025 -10.73 58.78 27.68
CA ASP A 1025 -10.21 58.89 29.04
C ASP A 1025 -10.45 57.57 29.77
N ILE A 1026 -9.51 57.13 30.61
CA ILE A 1026 -9.59 55.82 31.26
C ILE A 1026 -9.45 56.00 32.76
N LYS A 1027 -10.44 55.53 33.52
CA LYS A 1027 -10.54 55.74 34.98
C LYS A 1027 -10.79 54.44 35.72
N GLU A 1028 -10.05 54.21 36.80
CA GLU A 1028 -10.14 53.03 37.67
C GLU A 1028 -10.74 53.40 39.04
N PHE A 1029 -11.64 52.54 39.53
CA PHE A 1029 -12.21 52.57 40.87
C PHE A 1029 -11.90 51.27 41.61
N LYS A 1030 -11.29 51.36 42.79
CA LYS A 1030 -10.92 50.19 43.61
C LYS A 1030 -11.82 50.07 44.82
N LEU A 1031 -12.71 49.08 44.78
CA LEU A 1031 -13.57 48.68 45.88
C LEU A 1031 -12.96 47.50 46.64
N ARG A 1032 -13.21 47.41 47.95
CA ARG A 1032 -12.82 46.26 48.77
C ARG A 1032 -13.95 45.86 49.71
N TYR A 1033 -14.24 44.56 49.71
CA TYR A 1033 -15.21 43.92 50.60
C TYR A 1033 -14.47 42.87 51.43
N GLY A 1034 -14.27 43.13 52.72
CA GLY A 1034 -13.41 42.30 53.56
C GLY A 1034 -11.95 42.30 53.08
N ALA A 1035 -11.44 41.13 52.72
CA ALA A 1035 -10.09 40.94 52.21
C ALA A 1035 -9.99 41.02 50.67
N ASP A 1036 -11.13 40.90 49.96
CA ASP A 1036 -11.23 40.80 48.51
C ASP A 1036 -11.45 42.15 47.84
N LYS A 1037 -10.91 42.30 46.64
CA LYS A 1037 -10.85 43.57 45.89
C LYS A 1037 -11.62 43.47 44.57
N LEU A 1038 -12.26 44.58 44.20
CA LEU A 1038 -12.93 44.75 42.92
C LEU A 1038 -12.45 46.06 42.29
N ASN A 1039 -11.75 45.95 41.17
CA ASN A 1039 -11.33 47.08 40.35
C ASN A 1039 -12.31 47.22 39.18
N LEU A 1040 -12.89 48.41 39.03
CA LEU A 1040 -13.76 48.77 37.92
C LEU A 1040 -13.06 49.82 37.07
N VAL A 1041 -12.81 49.50 35.80
CA VAL A 1041 -12.13 50.40 34.86
C VAL A 1041 -13.13 50.86 33.81
N PHE A 1042 -13.19 52.17 33.57
CA PHE A 1042 -14.11 52.80 32.63
C PHE A 1042 -13.34 53.51 31.53
N VAL A 1043 -13.60 53.14 30.28
CA VAL A 1043 -13.14 53.83 29.08
C VAL A 1043 -14.24 54.81 28.66
N ALA A 1044 -13.92 56.10 28.64
CA ALA A 1044 -14.87 57.19 28.46
C ALA A 1044 -14.53 58.03 27.21
N PRO A 1045 -15.43 58.15 26.22
CA PRO A 1045 -15.19 58.98 25.06
C PRO A 1045 -15.07 60.47 25.42
N LYS A 1046 -13.98 61.12 24.99
CA LYS A 1046 -13.71 62.55 25.24
C LYS A 1046 -14.52 63.49 24.35
N ASN A 1047 -14.86 63.05 23.13
CA ASN A 1047 -15.46 63.90 22.11
C ASN A 1047 -16.84 63.39 21.70
N PHE A 1048 -17.83 64.28 21.68
CA PHE A 1048 -19.14 64.01 21.11
C PHE A 1048 -19.12 64.03 19.59
N SER A 1049 -19.75 63.02 18.97
CA SER A 1049 -20.15 63.09 17.57
C SER A 1049 -21.20 64.20 17.37
N ALA A 1050 -21.43 64.62 16.12
CA ALA A 1050 -22.44 65.64 15.82
C ALA A 1050 -23.86 65.22 16.28
N LEU A 1051 -24.18 63.94 16.11
CA LEU A 1051 -25.44 63.34 16.52
C LEU A 1051 -25.56 63.21 18.04
N ASP A 1052 -24.48 62.81 18.73
CA ASP A 1052 -24.46 62.67 20.19
C ASP A 1052 -24.53 64.03 20.89
N LYS A 1053 -23.92 65.08 20.32
CA LYS A 1053 -24.05 66.47 20.81
C LYS A 1053 -25.51 66.95 20.78
N GLU A 1054 -26.23 66.60 19.72
CA GLU A 1054 -27.63 66.96 19.55
C GLU A 1054 -28.53 66.16 20.50
N ASN A 1055 -28.29 64.86 20.64
CA ASN A 1055 -29.03 63.98 21.55
C ASN A 1055 -28.76 64.30 23.03
N TYR A 1056 -27.51 64.62 23.40
CA TYR A 1056 -27.13 65.00 24.76
C TYR A 1056 -27.81 66.31 25.20
N LYS A 1057 -27.94 67.27 24.29
CA LYS A 1057 -28.71 68.52 24.53
C LYS A 1057 -30.21 68.27 24.60
N LYS A 1058 -30.78 67.46 23.67
CA LYS A 1058 -32.22 67.10 23.68
C LYS A 1058 -32.64 66.35 24.95
N ALA A 1059 -31.72 65.62 25.56
CA ALA A 1059 -31.94 64.84 26.78
C ALA A 1059 -31.68 65.61 28.10
N ASN A 1060 -31.52 66.93 28.06
CA ASN A 1060 -31.21 67.77 29.23
C ASN A 1060 -29.89 67.40 29.96
N SER A 1061 -28.83 67.03 29.20
CA SER A 1061 -27.50 66.74 29.76
C SER A 1061 -27.52 65.69 30.88
N PRO A 1062 -27.98 64.45 30.60
CA PRO A 1062 -28.16 63.42 31.61
C PRO A 1062 -26.82 63.03 32.25
N GLU A 1063 -26.79 62.86 33.58
CA GLU A 1063 -25.56 62.44 34.31
C GLU A 1063 -25.03 61.07 33.85
N SER A 1064 -25.86 60.24 33.24
CA SER A 1064 -25.51 58.93 32.68
C SER A 1064 -24.86 58.98 31.29
N GLY A 1065 -24.79 60.15 30.65
CA GLY A 1065 -24.32 60.27 29.28
C GLY A 1065 -25.37 59.87 28.23
N VAL A 1066 -25.01 59.99 26.94
CA VAL A 1066 -25.80 59.47 25.82
C VAL A 1066 -24.96 58.56 24.93
N GLY A 1067 -25.58 57.50 24.41
CA GLY A 1067 -24.90 56.51 23.56
C GLY A 1067 -24.64 55.19 24.29
N PHE A 1068 -23.69 54.42 23.78
CA PHE A 1068 -23.50 53.01 24.12
C PHE A 1068 -22.81 52.80 25.47
N TYR A 1069 -23.29 51.80 26.21
CA TYR A 1069 -22.66 51.25 27.40
C TYR A 1069 -22.42 49.76 27.15
N ALA A 1070 -21.21 49.26 27.41
CA ALA A 1070 -20.88 47.86 27.17
C ALA A 1070 -19.77 47.35 28.10
N SER A 1071 -19.87 46.09 28.51
CA SER A 1071 -18.74 45.36 29.09
C SER A 1071 -17.70 45.04 28.02
N LEU A 1072 -16.43 45.23 28.35
CA LEU A 1072 -15.31 44.87 27.49
C LEU A 1072 -14.66 43.61 28.03
N ASP A 1073 -15.37 42.49 27.90
CA ASP A 1073 -15.04 41.22 28.57
C ASP A 1073 -13.63 40.70 28.26
N GLU A 1074 -13.08 41.07 27.11
CA GLU A 1074 -11.73 40.70 26.68
C GLU A 1074 -10.60 41.28 27.56
N PHE A 1075 -10.89 42.33 28.35
CA PHE A 1075 -9.95 42.92 29.31
C PHE A 1075 -10.26 42.51 30.76
N ASN A 1076 -11.36 41.78 30.99
CA ASN A 1076 -11.74 41.36 32.34
C ASN A 1076 -10.77 40.28 32.85
N SER A 1077 -10.42 40.36 34.13
CA SER A 1077 -9.53 39.39 34.76
C SER A 1077 -9.89 39.16 36.22
N SER A 1078 -9.53 37.99 36.73
CA SER A 1078 -9.62 37.68 38.15
C SER A 1078 -8.37 36.96 38.59
N SER A 1079 -7.80 37.36 39.73
CA SER A 1079 -6.60 36.76 40.30
C SER A 1079 -6.78 36.48 41.78
N THR A 1080 -6.19 35.40 42.29
CA THR A 1080 -6.25 35.04 43.70
C THR A 1080 -4.84 35.03 44.29
N ASP A 1081 -4.59 35.82 45.32
CA ASP A 1081 -3.30 35.86 46.04
C ASP A 1081 -3.54 35.73 47.55
N LYS A 1082 -2.88 34.74 48.19
CA LYS A 1082 -3.02 34.40 49.63
C LYS A 1082 -4.49 34.33 50.12
N ASN A 1083 -5.33 33.61 49.37
CA ASN A 1083 -6.78 33.47 49.60
C ASN A 1083 -7.58 34.79 49.53
N LYS A 1084 -7.03 35.83 48.89
CA LYS A 1084 -7.73 37.09 48.60
C LYS A 1084 -7.94 37.21 47.10
N GLN A 1085 -9.17 37.36 46.69
CA GLN A 1085 -9.55 37.47 45.29
C GLN A 1085 -9.61 38.92 44.86
N THR A 1086 -9.01 39.21 43.71
CA THR A 1086 -9.07 40.51 43.05
C THR A 1086 -9.74 40.33 41.70
N TYR A 1087 -10.84 41.03 41.49
CA TYR A 1087 -11.59 41.05 40.24
C TYR A 1087 -11.33 42.38 39.55
N THR A 1088 -11.07 42.37 38.24
CA THR A 1088 -10.93 43.57 37.43
C THR A 1088 -11.86 43.48 36.24
N ASN A 1089 -12.82 44.40 36.16
CA ASN A 1089 -13.77 44.47 35.04
C ASN A 1089 -13.68 45.83 34.34
N VAL A 1090 -13.71 45.80 33.01
CA VAL A 1090 -13.52 46.97 32.15
C VAL A 1090 -14.78 47.24 31.32
N PHE A 1091 -15.18 48.50 31.25
CA PHE A 1091 -16.42 48.91 30.57
C PHE A 1091 -16.18 50.13 29.67
N LEU A 1092 -16.91 50.17 28.56
CA LEU A 1092 -17.05 51.38 27.75
C LEU A 1092 -18.27 52.17 28.23
N THR A 1093 -18.09 53.45 28.47
CA THR A 1093 -19.15 54.34 28.98
C THR A 1093 -19.82 55.14 27.86
N PRO A 1094 -21.10 55.54 28.06
CA PRO A 1094 -21.76 56.47 27.16
C PRO A 1094 -21.02 57.81 27.09
N THR A 1095 -21.13 58.48 25.95
CA THR A 1095 -20.45 59.75 25.71
C THR A 1095 -21.02 60.84 26.63
N GLY A 1096 -20.14 61.51 27.38
CA GLY A 1096 -20.53 62.57 28.32
C GLY A 1096 -21.13 62.09 29.64
N ALA A 1097 -20.95 60.81 30.00
CA ALA A 1097 -21.32 60.28 31.31
C ALA A 1097 -20.48 60.94 32.43
N LYS A 1098 -21.14 61.32 33.53
CA LYS A 1098 -20.51 61.90 34.73
C LYS A 1098 -20.47 60.92 35.89
N SER A 1099 -21.46 60.04 35.99
CA SER A 1099 -21.49 59.03 37.05
C SER A 1099 -22.10 57.72 36.57
N ILE A 1100 -21.64 56.62 37.16
CA ILE A 1100 -22.15 55.27 36.92
C ILE A 1100 -22.70 54.71 38.24
N GLU A 1101 -23.82 54.00 38.16
CA GLU A 1101 -24.51 53.43 39.33
C GLU A 1101 -24.25 51.92 39.41
N LEU A 1102 -23.77 51.47 40.57
CA LEU A 1102 -23.55 50.07 40.92
C LEU A 1102 -24.65 49.63 41.89
N GLU A 1103 -25.56 48.77 41.45
CA GLU A 1103 -26.60 48.16 42.27
C GLU A 1103 -26.08 46.87 42.93
N ILE A 1104 -26.31 46.72 44.24
CA ILE A 1104 -25.91 45.52 44.99
C ILE A 1104 -27.11 44.58 45.11
N ALA A 1105 -26.99 43.38 44.54
CA ALA A 1105 -28.03 42.36 44.64
C ALA A 1105 -28.19 41.87 46.09
N LYS A 1106 -29.44 41.69 46.56
CA LYS A 1106 -29.75 41.27 47.94
C LYS A 1106 -30.62 40.01 47.94
N GLY A 1107 -30.31 39.04 48.81
CA GLY A 1107 -31.11 37.82 48.95
C GLY A 1107 -31.16 37.02 47.63
N LEU A 1108 -32.29 36.38 47.34
CA LEU A 1108 -32.45 35.50 46.15
C LEU A 1108 -32.47 36.24 44.80
N ASP A 1109 -32.66 37.57 44.80
CA ASP A 1109 -32.65 38.45 43.62
C ASP A 1109 -33.50 37.98 42.41
N SER A 1110 -34.51 37.13 42.66
CA SER A 1110 -35.24 36.37 41.64
C SER A 1110 -36.35 37.13 40.92
N GLY A 1111 -36.51 38.43 41.19
CA GLY A 1111 -37.53 39.30 40.60
C GLY A 1111 -36.98 40.40 39.68
N TYR A 1112 -35.69 40.35 39.33
CA TYR A 1112 -35.05 41.36 38.50
C TYR A 1112 -34.87 40.83 37.06
N GLU A 1113 -35.52 41.47 36.09
CA GLU A 1113 -35.31 41.19 34.67
C GLU A 1113 -34.15 42.04 34.14
N ASN A 1114 -33.12 41.39 33.59
CA ASN A 1114 -32.01 42.08 32.94
C ASN A 1114 -32.53 42.80 31.69
N ASP A 1115 -32.59 44.13 31.74
CA ASP A 1115 -32.81 44.94 30.54
C ASP A 1115 -31.50 45.09 29.73
N ILE A 1116 -31.61 45.60 28.50
CA ILE A 1116 -30.47 45.80 27.59
C ILE A 1116 -29.41 46.80 28.12
N ASN A 1117 -29.68 47.49 29.22
CA ASN A 1117 -28.81 48.51 29.83
C ASN A 1117 -28.17 48.04 31.13
N THR A 1118 -28.42 46.80 31.54
CA THR A 1118 -27.92 46.26 32.80
C THR A 1118 -26.85 45.21 32.55
N THR A 1119 -25.68 45.40 33.14
CA THR A 1119 -24.60 44.40 33.11
C THR A 1119 -24.35 43.84 34.51
N SER A 1120 -24.42 42.52 34.66
CA SER A 1120 -24.28 41.85 35.94
C SER A 1120 -23.00 41.02 36.04
N PHE A 1121 -22.33 41.03 37.19
CA PHE A 1121 -21.26 40.07 37.48
C PHE A 1121 -21.25 39.63 38.95
N THR A 1122 -20.60 38.50 39.20
CA THR A 1122 -20.54 37.87 40.53
C THR A 1122 -19.15 38.00 41.14
N MET A 1123 -19.09 38.45 42.39
CA MET A 1123 -17.90 38.48 43.21
C MET A 1123 -18.03 37.43 44.32
N LEU A 1124 -17.12 36.45 44.33
CA LEU A 1124 -16.98 35.51 45.43
C LEU A 1124 -16.06 36.13 46.48
N VAL A 1125 -16.56 36.23 47.71
CA VAL A 1125 -15.82 36.79 48.86
C VAL A 1125 -15.44 35.67 49.83
N SER A 1126 -14.19 35.71 50.29
CA SER A 1126 -13.56 34.71 51.17
C SER A 1126 -13.93 34.87 52.64
#